data_AF-A0A8X8A610-F1
#
_entry.id   AF-A0A8X8A610-F1
#
_cell.length_a   1.000
_cell.length_b   1.000
_cell.length_c   1.000
_cell.angle_alpha   90.00
_cell.angle_beta   90.00
_cell.angle_gamma   90.00
#
_symmetry.space_group_name_H-M   'P 1'
#
loop_
_entity.id
_entity.type
_entity.pdbx_description
1 polymer ?
#
loop_
_entity_poly.entity_id
_entity_poly.type
_entity_poly.pdbx_seq_one_letter_code
_entity_poly.pdbx_strand_id
1 'polypeptide(L)'
;MQLAIEKSSYWKVSMSFFLADNDLLASKFRVPVGASITATDDSPSWLSASGEFAFGFRQLENKDYFLLSIWYEKIPEKTVVWYAIGEDPTDDPAVPRGSKVELTDDRGLLLADPQGNLIWTSRILLGAVSSGVMNDTGNFVLQNRNSDRLWESFNNPTDTLLPTQIMEAGGVVSSRRTETNFSLGRFQLRLPDNGNLVLNSMNSPTKFAYDDYYRSGTSDASNSSNSGYRLIFNESGYMYILRRNGLREDLTKTALPTTGFYRRATLNFDGVFTQYSYPKTSSSIRSWSPVRSEPENICKFNSIWGSGACGYNSICSLSVDRRPNCTCPQEFSLLDQNDKHGSCIPNFEISCKDNGKNSSEDLYDFVELRYVDYPSGDAEHLQPQNEEQCRKACLNDCLCGAVIFLGNNCWKKKLPFSNGKVDSGFNGETFIKFKKGHIPPGNPGLQIPETKTERDIKVITGIVLLVSSVFVNSILISTLCFCSSFIYRNKVANVREENNVESNLRSFTYKELTEATEGFKDELGRGAFGGVYKGAIKTGFTNFIAVKKLDGEKEFKTEVNVIGQTHHKNLVRLLGFCDEGQHRLLVYEFLSNGTLADFLFGSSRPSWKQRTQIAFGIARGLLYLHEECSIQIIHCDIKPQNILIDDYYNARISDFGLEKLLSKDMLLLNGSGTHQSL
;
A
#
# COMPACT_ATOMS: atom_id res chain seq x y z
N MET A 1 -63.10 36.72 1.48
CA MET A 1 -63.17 35.53 0.60
C MET A 1 -62.72 35.80 -0.84
N GLN A 2 -62.24 37.01 -1.19
CA GLN A 2 -61.67 37.32 -2.52
C GLN A 2 -60.13 37.43 -2.51
N LEU A 3 -59.50 37.59 -1.33
CA LEU A 3 -58.04 37.61 -1.15
C LEU A 3 -57.40 36.20 -1.01
N ALA A 4 -58.21 35.14 -1.03
CA ALA A 4 -57.74 33.75 -0.94
C ALA A 4 -57.62 33.06 -2.31
N ILE A 5 -58.15 33.68 -3.38
CA ILE A 5 -58.17 33.08 -4.73
C ILE A 5 -56.95 33.53 -5.56
N GLU A 6 -56.42 34.74 -5.34
CA GLU A 6 -55.23 35.24 -6.06
C GLU A 6 -53.89 34.67 -5.58
N LYS A 7 -53.82 34.08 -4.38
CA LYS A 7 -52.60 33.42 -3.90
C LYS A 7 -52.45 31.97 -4.39
N SER A 8 -53.50 31.34 -4.93
CA SER A 8 -53.43 29.95 -5.44
C SER A 8 -52.79 29.85 -6.84
N SER A 9 -52.89 30.91 -7.64
CA SER A 9 -52.35 30.98 -9.00
C SER A 9 -50.83 31.19 -9.04
N TYR A 10 -50.25 31.93 -8.08
CA TYR A 10 -48.79 32.16 -8.03
C TYR A 10 -47.99 30.92 -7.60
N TRP A 11 -48.53 30.08 -6.71
CA TRP A 11 -47.86 28.82 -6.31
C TRP A 11 -47.95 27.73 -7.38
N LYS A 12 -49.02 27.70 -8.17
CA LYS A 12 -49.14 26.77 -9.30
C LYS A 12 -48.15 27.10 -10.43
N VAL A 13 -47.95 28.37 -10.75
CA VAL A 13 -47.01 28.77 -11.81
C VAL A 13 -45.55 28.53 -11.37
N SER A 14 -45.16 28.88 -10.14
CA SER A 14 -43.79 28.61 -9.66
C SER A 14 -43.48 27.10 -9.53
N MET A 15 -44.45 26.28 -9.14
CA MET A 15 -44.25 24.82 -9.03
C MET A 15 -44.16 24.15 -10.41
N SER A 16 -44.84 24.68 -11.43
CA SER A 16 -44.69 24.23 -12.83
C SER A 16 -43.34 24.62 -13.45
N PHE A 17 -42.77 25.78 -13.10
CA PHE A 17 -41.42 26.16 -13.54
C PHE A 17 -40.32 25.32 -12.85
N PHE A 18 -40.45 25.03 -11.55
CA PHE A 18 -39.51 24.15 -10.83
C PHE A 18 -39.60 22.67 -11.25
N LEU A 19 -40.78 22.18 -11.64
CA LEU A 19 -40.94 20.82 -12.20
C LEU A 19 -40.41 20.73 -13.64
N ALA A 20 -40.62 21.75 -14.46
CA ALA A 20 -40.10 21.80 -15.83
C ALA A 20 -38.57 21.89 -15.89
N ASP A 21 -37.92 22.65 -14.99
CA ASP A 21 -36.45 22.74 -14.93
C ASP A 21 -35.81 21.44 -14.43
N ASN A 22 -36.45 20.71 -13.51
CA ASN A 22 -35.98 19.39 -13.07
C ASN A 22 -36.13 18.32 -14.15
N ASP A 23 -37.22 18.35 -14.94
CA ASP A 23 -37.37 17.44 -16.08
C ASP A 23 -36.39 17.78 -17.22
N LEU A 24 -36.06 19.06 -17.44
CA LEU A 24 -35.04 19.49 -18.40
C LEU A 24 -33.62 19.07 -17.96
N LEU A 25 -33.29 19.24 -16.67
CA LEU A 25 -32.02 18.77 -16.08
C LEU A 25 -31.92 17.23 -16.05
N ALA A 26 -33.01 16.53 -15.74
CA ALA A 26 -33.05 15.07 -15.78
C ALA A 26 -32.95 14.52 -17.22
N SER A 27 -33.39 15.28 -18.23
CA SER A 27 -33.22 14.91 -19.64
C SER A 27 -31.76 14.97 -20.11
N LYS A 28 -30.94 15.85 -19.52
CA LYS A 28 -29.55 16.10 -19.93
C LYS A 28 -28.61 14.92 -19.65
N PHE A 29 -28.92 14.10 -18.65
CA PHE A 29 -28.09 12.95 -18.23
C PHE A 29 -28.69 11.60 -18.67
N ARG A 30 -29.79 11.61 -19.42
CA ARG A 30 -30.35 10.42 -20.07
C ARG A 30 -29.74 10.29 -21.46
N VAL A 31 -29.25 9.10 -21.75
CA VAL A 31 -28.76 8.71 -23.07
C VAL A 31 -29.97 8.21 -23.86
N PRO A 32 -30.45 8.93 -24.89
CA PRO A 32 -31.59 8.48 -25.68
C PRO A 32 -31.19 7.31 -26.59
N VAL A 33 -32.17 6.50 -26.97
CA VAL A 33 -32.00 5.53 -28.06
C VAL A 33 -31.57 6.26 -29.34
N GLY A 34 -30.61 5.67 -30.07
CA GLY A 34 -29.94 6.26 -31.23
C GLY A 34 -28.71 7.11 -30.86
N ALA A 35 -28.48 7.40 -29.58
CA ALA A 35 -27.24 8.05 -29.16
C ALA A 35 -26.05 7.12 -29.38
N SER A 36 -24.94 7.70 -29.82
CA SER A 36 -23.71 6.96 -30.07
C SER A 36 -22.45 7.76 -29.76
N ILE A 37 -21.36 7.04 -29.53
CA ILE A 37 -20.01 7.56 -29.36
C ILE A 37 -19.11 6.80 -30.34
N THR A 38 -18.20 7.50 -30.99
CA THR A 38 -17.17 6.90 -31.86
C THR A 38 -15.79 7.08 -31.22
N ALA A 39 -14.95 6.06 -31.30
CA ALA A 39 -13.60 6.01 -30.74
C ALA A 39 -12.63 6.90 -31.53
N THR A 40 -12.25 8.03 -30.94
CA THR A 40 -11.40 9.10 -31.47
C THR A 40 -10.66 9.77 -30.30
N ASP A 41 -9.66 10.61 -30.56
CA ASP A 41 -8.92 11.27 -29.47
C ASP A 41 -9.80 12.19 -28.61
N ASP A 42 -10.82 12.81 -29.21
CA ASP A 42 -11.77 13.72 -28.56
C ASP A 42 -13.16 13.08 -28.36
N SER A 43 -13.21 11.75 -28.20
CA SER A 43 -14.49 11.05 -28.00
C SER A 43 -15.28 11.67 -26.82
N PRO A 44 -16.56 12.03 -27.02
CA PRO A 44 -17.41 12.44 -25.91
C PRO A 44 -17.67 11.24 -24.98
N SER A 45 -18.05 11.53 -23.74
CA SER A 45 -18.44 10.53 -22.75
C SER A 45 -19.81 10.84 -22.18
N TRP A 46 -20.56 9.81 -21.82
CA TRP A 46 -21.80 9.95 -21.05
C TRP A 46 -21.46 10.07 -19.57
N LEU A 47 -21.66 11.26 -19.02
CA LEU A 47 -21.32 11.60 -17.64
C LEU A 47 -22.45 11.26 -16.68
N SER A 48 -22.07 10.90 -15.45
CA SER A 48 -23.01 10.89 -14.33
C SER A 48 -23.43 12.32 -13.94
N ALA A 49 -24.56 12.47 -13.25
CA ALA A 49 -25.10 13.78 -12.89
C ALA A 49 -24.13 14.61 -12.03
N SER A 50 -23.38 13.96 -11.14
CA SER A 50 -22.33 14.57 -10.31
C SER A 50 -21.00 14.81 -11.04
N GLY A 51 -20.84 14.26 -12.25
CA GLY A 51 -19.60 14.22 -13.02
C GLY A 51 -18.49 13.39 -12.36
N GLU A 52 -18.85 12.49 -11.44
CA GLU A 52 -17.89 11.62 -10.74
C GLU A 52 -17.46 10.43 -11.59
N PHE A 53 -18.36 9.94 -12.46
CA PHE A 53 -18.11 8.84 -13.37
C PHE A 53 -18.46 9.22 -14.81
N ALA A 54 -17.82 8.52 -15.74
CA ALA A 54 -18.05 8.66 -17.17
C ALA A 54 -18.07 7.27 -17.83
N PHE A 55 -18.91 7.13 -18.85
CA PHE A 55 -18.96 5.97 -19.75
C PHE A 55 -18.56 6.41 -21.16
N GLY A 56 -17.67 5.66 -21.83
CA GLY A 56 -17.23 5.97 -23.19
C GLY A 56 -15.95 5.25 -23.58
N PHE A 57 -15.21 5.80 -24.55
CA PHE A 57 -13.94 5.25 -25.00
C PHE A 57 -12.75 5.88 -24.26
N ARG A 58 -11.85 5.03 -23.76
CA ARG A 58 -10.54 5.42 -23.23
C ARG A 58 -9.45 4.96 -24.19
N GLN A 59 -8.61 5.88 -24.64
CA GLN A 59 -7.43 5.53 -25.43
C GLN A 59 -6.44 4.73 -24.57
N LEU A 60 -5.92 3.64 -25.12
CA LEU A 60 -4.85 2.84 -24.51
C LEU A 60 -3.48 3.44 -24.85
N GLU A 61 -2.40 2.94 -24.25
CA GLU A 61 -1.03 3.45 -24.51
C GLU A 61 -0.66 3.39 -26.00
N ASN A 62 -1.16 2.40 -26.72
CA ASN A 62 -1.13 2.37 -28.17
C ASN A 62 -2.21 3.30 -28.75
N LYS A 63 -1.80 4.40 -29.38
CA LYS A 63 -2.67 5.50 -29.84
C LYS A 63 -3.75 5.10 -30.86
N ASP A 64 -3.70 3.90 -31.41
CA ASP A 64 -4.67 3.38 -32.37
C ASP A 64 -5.79 2.52 -31.74
N TYR A 65 -5.68 2.20 -30.45
CA TYR A 65 -6.63 1.33 -29.74
C TYR A 65 -7.33 2.04 -28.58
N PHE A 66 -8.59 1.66 -28.38
CA PHE A 66 -9.51 2.25 -27.42
C PHE A 66 -10.23 1.16 -26.62
N LEU A 67 -10.68 1.51 -25.43
CA LEU A 67 -11.42 0.63 -24.52
C LEU A 67 -12.77 1.26 -24.20
N LEU A 68 -13.87 0.58 -24.55
CA LEU A 68 -15.20 0.96 -24.08
C LEU A 68 -15.31 0.66 -22.58
N SER A 69 -15.43 1.69 -21.75
CA SER A 69 -15.22 1.58 -20.31
C SER A 69 -16.02 2.58 -19.48
N ILE A 70 -16.04 2.33 -18.16
CA ILE A 70 -16.45 3.27 -17.11
C ILE A 70 -15.22 3.61 -16.28
N TRP A 71 -15.05 4.88 -15.93
CA TRP A 71 -13.94 5.36 -15.10
C TRP A 71 -14.36 6.46 -14.13
N TYR A 72 -13.50 6.70 -13.13
CA TYR A 72 -13.58 7.89 -12.26
C TYR A 72 -13.17 9.15 -13.03
N GLU A 73 -14.11 10.03 -13.31
CA GLU A 73 -13.90 11.20 -14.17
C GLU A 73 -13.07 12.29 -13.49
N LYS A 74 -13.20 12.48 -12.17
CA LYS A 74 -12.44 13.51 -11.43
C LYS A 74 -11.03 13.07 -11.04
N ILE A 75 -10.64 11.83 -11.32
CA ILE A 75 -9.29 11.32 -11.09
C ILE A 75 -8.44 11.58 -12.35
N PRO A 76 -7.27 12.24 -12.27
CA PRO A 76 -6.43 12.57 -13.44
C PRO A 76 -6.08 11.36 -14.31
N GLU A 77 -5.76 10.23 -13.69
CA GLU A 77 -5.40 8.98 -14.37
C GLU A 77 -6.62 8.29 -15.02
N LYS A 78 -7.85 8.76 -14.74
CA LYS A 78 -9.11 8.20 -15.24
C LYS A 78 -9.20 6.70 -14.98
N THR A 79 -9.05 6.32 -13.70
CA THR A 79 -9.03 4.91 -13.28
C THR A 79 -10.28 4.16 -13.77
N VAL A 80 -10.05 3.17 -14.64
CA VAL A 80 -11.08 2.29 -15.21
C VAL A 80 -11.59 1.34 -14.12
N VAL A 81 -12.91 1.20 -14.04
CA VAL A 81 -13.62 0.36 -13.04
C VAL A 81 -14.57 -0.64 -13.69
N TRP A 82 -14.82 -0.51 -14.99
CA TRP A 82 -15.58 -1.47 -15.80
C TRP A 82 -15.18 -1.31 -17.26
N TYR A 83 -15.24 -2.39 -18.04
CA TYR A 83 -15.01 -2.35 -19.49
C TYR A 83 -15.82 -3.43 -20.19
N ALA A 84 -16.11 -3.21 -21.47
CA ALA A 84 -16.79 -4.21 -22.28
C ALA A 84 -15.81 -5.33 -22.63
N ILE A 85 -16.14 -6.57 -22.26
CA ILE A 85 -15.40 -7.77 -22.61
C ILE A 85 -16.33 -8.74 -23.32
N GLY A 86 -15.84 -9.35 -24.40
CA GLY A 86 -16.56 -10.35 -25.17
C GLY A 86 -16.83 -11.63 -24.37
N GLU A 87 -17.65 -12.51 -24.94
CA GLU A 87 -17.93 -13.80 -24.31
C GLU A 87 -16.75 -14.76 -24.44
N ASP A 88 -15.98 -14.64 -25.53
CA ASP A 88 -14.81 -15.47 -25.76
C ASP A 88 -13.67 -14.99 -24.84
N PRO A 89 -13.11 -15.87 -24.00
CA PRO A 89 -11.97 -15.54 -23.15
C PRO A 89 -10.70 -15.12 -23.90
N THR A 90 -10.64 -15.34 -25.21
CA THR A 90 -9.55 -14.90 -26.09
C THR A 90 -9.78 -13.53 -26.72
N ASP A 91 -10.97 -12.95 -26.56
CA ASP A 91 -11.28 -11.62 -27.09
C ASP A 91 -10.39 -10.55 -26.44
N ASP A 92 -9.80 -9.71 -27.29
CA ASP A 92 -9.18 -8.46 -26.85
C ASP A 92 -10.27 -7.40 -26.71
N PRO A 93 -10.51 -6.84 -25.50
CA PRO A 93 -11.49 -5.77 -25.33
C PRO A 93 -11.03 -4.45 -25.97
N ALA A 94 -9.77 -4.33 -26.40
CA ALA A 94 -9.28 -3.19 -27.15
C ALA A 94 -9.87 -3.18 -28.56
N VAL A 95 -10.45 -2.04 -28.94
CA VAL A 95 -11.06 -1.82 -30.26
C VAL A 95 -10.30 -0.76 -31.05
N PRO A 96 -10.22 -0.87 -32.38
CA PRO A 96 -9.51 0.10 -33.20
C PRO A 96 -10.22 1.46 -33.21
N ARG A 97 -9.47 2.52 -33.52
CA ARG A 97 -10.00 3.84 -33.84
C ARG A 97 -11.14 3.76 -34.86
N GLY A 98 -12.19 4.55 -34.65
CA GLY A 98 -13.39 4.57 -35.49
C GLY A 98 -14.47 3.57 -35.08
N SER A 99 -14.18 2.68 -34.12
CA SER A 99 -15.21 1.82 -33.53
C SER A 99 -16.31 2.65 -32.88
N LYS A 100 -17.56 2.18 -32.94
CA LYS A 100 -18.74 2.93 -32.51
C LYS A 100 -19.55 2.13 -31.51
N VAL A 101 -19.92 2.77 -30.39
CA VAL A 101 -20.95 2.26 -29.48
C VAL A 101 -22.24 3.04 -29.70
N GLU A 102 -23.36 2.34 -29.86
CA GLU A 102 -24.68 2.91 -30.06
C GLU A 102 -25.71 2.27 -29.12
N LEU A 103 -26.63 3.08 -28.60
CA LEU A 103 -27.75 2.60 -27.81
C LEU A 103 -28.96 2.32 -28.71
N THR A 104 -29.40 1.07 -28.73
CA THR A 104 -30.56 0.59 -29.49
C THR A 104 -31.71 0.20 -28.54
N ASP A 105 -32.95 0.26 -29.02
CA ASP A 105 -34.14 -0.12 -28.24
C ASP A 105 -34.28 -1.62 -28.06
N ASP A 106 -33.81 -2.42 -29.03
CA ASP A 106 -33.97 -3.87 -29.11
C ASP A 106 -32.80 -4.67 -28.54
N ARG A 107 -31.57 -4.17 -28.64
CA ARG A 107 -30.34 -4.89 -28.23
C ARG A 107 -29.54 -4.18 -27.13
N GLY A 108 -29.96 -2.98 -26.74
CA GLY A 108 -29.24 -2.16 -25.78
C GLY A 108 -27.97 -1.56 -26.38
N LEU A 109 -26.85 -1.63 -25.67
CA LEU A 109 -25.56 -1.15 -26.17
C LEU A 109 -25.03 -2.10 -27.25
N LEU A 110 -24.59 -1.52 -28.37
CA LEU A 110 -24.04 -2.22 -29.52
C LEU A 110 -22.69 -1.59 -29.87
N LEU A 111 -21.61 -2.35 -29.66
CA LEU A 111 -20.25 -1.96 -30.01
C LEU A 111 -19.86 -2.63 -31.32
N ALA A 112 -19.51 -1.83 -32.33
CA ALA A 112 -19.08 -2.31 -33.64
C ALA A 112 -17.72 -1.72 -34.03
N ASP A 113 -16.99 -2.47 -34.84
CA ASP A 113 -15.75 -2.01 -35.48
C ASP A 113 -16.02 -0.93 -36.55
N PRO A 114 -14.98 -0.29 -37.13
CA PRO A 114 -15.16 0.73 -38.17
C PRO A 114 -15.84 0.22 -39.45
N GLN A 115 -15.85 -1.10 -39.67
CA GLN A 115 -16.49 -1.76 -40.81
C GLN A 115 -17.96 -2.11 -40.51
N GLY A 116 -18.42 -1.93 -39.28
CA GLY A 116 -19.77 -2.25 -38.83
C GLY A 116 -19.95 -3.68 -38.33
N ASN A 117 -18.88 -4.45 -38.16
CA ASN A 117 -18.96 -5.78 -37.56
C ASN A 117 -19.20 -5.64 -36.05
N LEU A 118 -20.15 -6.42 -35.54
CA LEU A 118 -20.49 -6.43 -34.12
C LEU A 118 -19.36 -7.06 -33.30
N ILE A 119 -18.81 -6.31 -32.35
CA ILE A 119 -17.80 -6.76 -31.40
C ILE A 119 -18.45 -7.20 -30.10
N TRP A 120 -19.35 -6.39 -29.54
CA TRP A 120 -19.96 -6.63 -28.24
C TRP A 120 -21.37 -6.05 -28.15
N THR A 121 -22.21 -6.64 -27.30
CA THR A 121 -23.52 -6.09 -26.96
C THR A 121 -23.90 -6.40 -25.52
N SER A 122 -24.65 -5.49 -24.88
CA SER A 122 -25.18 -5.69 -23.53
C SER A 122 -26.24 -6.81 -23.45
N ARG A 123 -26.80 -7.26 -24.58
CA ARG A 123 -27.83 -8.32 -24.70
C ARG A 123 -28.96 -8.19 -23.68
N ILE A 124 -29.96 -7.35 -23.98
CA ILE A 124 -31.19 -7.31 -23.18
C ILE A 124 -32.05 -8.55 -23.45
N LEU A 125 -32.57 -9.19 -22.39
CA LEU A 125 -33.36 -10.42 -22.51
C LEU A 125 -34.82 -10.15 -22.86
N LEU A 126 -35.42 -9.11 -22.26
CA LEU A 126 -36.85 -8.79 -22.38
C LEU A 126 -37.07 -7.28 -22.25
N GLY A 127 -38.03 -6.75 -23.01
CA GLY A 127 -38.43 -5.34 -22.98
C GLY A 127 -37.74 -4.49 -24.05
N ALA A 128 -38.13 -3.21 -24.11
CA ALA A 128 -37.55 -2.22 -25.02
C ALA A 128 -36.87 -1.12 -24.22
N VAL A 129 -35.62 -0.81 -24.56
CA VAL A 129 -34.86 0.26 -23.91
C VAL A 129 -35.46 1.61 -24.30
N SER A 130 -35.66 2.47 -23.31
CA SER A 130 -36.08 3.85 -23.52
C SER A 130 -34.90 4.83 -23.43
N SER A 131 -33.96 4.53 -22.54
CA SER A 131 -32.79 5.35 -22.25
C SER A 131 -31.72 4.58 -21.50
N GLY A 132 -30.47 5.04 -21.60
CA GLY A 132 -29.36 4.69 -20.72
C GLY A 132 -29.10 5.79 -19.71
N VAL A 133 -28.56 5.44 -18.53
CA VAL A 133 -28.22 6.39 -17.47
C VAL A 133 -26.89 5.99 -16.84
N MET A 134 -25.92 6.89 -16.83
CA MET A 134 -24.73 6.78 -15.99
C MET A 134 -25.06 7.33 -14.60
N ASN A 135 -25.16 6.47 -13.59
CA ASN A 135 -25.51 6.93 -12.26
C ASN A 135 -24.28 7.38 -11.44
N ASP A 136 -24.52 8.07 -10.33
CA ASP A 136 -23.45 8.57 -9.44
C ASP A 136 -22.80 7.47 -8.57
N THR A 137 -23.28 6.23 -8.65
CA THR A 137 -22.64 5.08 -8.00
C THR A 137 -21.61 4.40 -8.92
N GLY A 138 -21.52 4.79 -10.19
CA GLY A 138 -20.66 4.15 -11.19
C GLY A 138 -21.33 2.98 -11.93
N ASN A 139 -22.64 2.80 -11.76
CA ASN A 139 -23.45 1.82 -12.48
C ASN A 139 -24.08 2.46 -13.73
N PHE A 140 -23.84 1.87 -14.89
CA PHE A 140 -24.51 2.26 -16.13
C PHE A 140 -25.74 1.38 -16.31
N VAL A 141 -26.92 1.99 -16.38
CA VAL A 141 -28.21 1.30 -16.36
C VAL A 141 -28.95 1.56 -17.67
N LEU A 142 -29.42 0.50 -18.32
CA LEU A 142 -30.41 0.58 -19.40
C LEU A 142 -31.79 0.38 -18.80
N GLN A 143 -32.74 1.26 -19.12
CA GLN A 143 -34.07 1.25 -18.54
C GLN A 143 -35.19 1.37 -19.57
N ASN A 144 -36.36 0.81 -19.26
CA ASN A 144 -37.56 0.95 -20.09
C ASN A 144 -38.27 2.29 -19.82
N ARG A 145 -39.47 2.50 -20.39
CA ARG A 145 -40.24 3.75 -20.20
C ARG A 145 -40.74 3.95 -18.76
N ASN A 146 -40.90 2.86 -18.00
CA ASN A 146 -41.30 2.89 -16.60
C ASN A 146 -40.11 3.07 -15.65
N SER A 147 -38.89 3.22 -16.18
CA SER A 147 -37.63 3.23 -15.43
C SER A 147 -37.30 1.88 -14.77
N ASP A 148 -37.89 0.78 -15.24
CA ASP A 148 -37.46 -0.57 -14.84
C ASP A 148 -36.08 -0.85 -15.46
N ARG A 149 -35.19 -1.43 -14.66
CA ARG A 149 -33.81 -1.74 -15.09
C ARG A 149 -33.83 -2.99 -15.96
N LEU A 150 -33.37 -2.85 -17.21
CA LEU A 150 -33.28 -3.94 -18.19
C LEU A 150 -31.88 -4.56 -18.24
N TRP A 151 -30.85 -3.75 -18.00
CA TRP A 151 -29.45 -4.18 -17.93
C TRP A 151 -28.66 -3.21 -17.06
N GLU A 152 -27.64 -3.72 -16.36
CA GLU A 152 -26.77 -2.94 -15.48
C GLU A 152 -25.33 -3.42 -15.56
N SER A 153 -24.38 -2.49 -15.59
CA SER A 153 -22.95 -2.82 -15.55
C SER A 153 -22.57 -3.51 -14.24
N PHE A 154 -23.28 -3.20 -13.14
CA PHE A 154 -23.05 -3.83 -11.83
C PHE A 154 -23.36 -5.33 -11.79
N ASN A 155 -24.24 -5.81 -12.67
CA ASN A 155 -24.53 -7.25 -12.80
C ASN A 155 -23.54 -7.97 -13.72
N ASN A 156 -22.64 -7.22 -14.37
CA ASN A 156 -21.65 -7.70 -15.31
C ASN A 156 -20.26 -7.16 -14.95
N PRO A 157 -19.74 -7.40 -13.73
CA PRO A 157 -18.46 -6.84 -13.32
C PRO A 157 -17.30 -7.43 -14.14
N THR A 158 -16.21 -6.67 -14.23
CA THR A 158 -14.96 -7.12 -14.86
C THR A 158 -13.96 -7.56 -13.79
N ASP A 159 -13.01 -6.70 -13.45
CA ASP A 159 -12.01 -6.93 -12.40
C ASP A 159 -12.30 -6.15 -11.11
N THR A 160 -13.29 -5.25 -11.14
CA THR A 160 -13.53 -4.27 -10.08
C THR A 160 -14.98 -4.26 -9.63
N LEU A 161 -15.16 -4.14 -8.32
CA LEU A 161 -16.42 -3.87 -7.63
C LEU A 161 -16.41 -2.45 -7.06
N LEU A 162 -17.55 -1.79 -7.12
CA LEU A 162 -17.75 -0.44 -6.57
C LEU A 162 -18.66 -0.44 -5.33
N PRO A 163 -18.59 0.60 -4.49
CA PRO A 163 -19.60 0.82 -3.44
C PRO A 163 -21.01 0.77 -4.02
N THR A 164 -21.95 0.28 -3.20
CA THR A 164 -23.33 -0.09 -3.53
C THR A 164 -23.52 -1.30 -4.44
N GLN A 165 -22.44 -1.93 -4.93
CA GLN A 165 -22.54 -3.14 -5.75
C GLN A 165 -22.74 -4.39 -4.88
N ILE A 166 -23.58 -5.29 -5.37
CA ILE A 166 -23.86 -6.59 -4.74
C ILE A 166 -23.49 -7.67 -5.75
N MET A 167 -22.67 -8.61 -5.31
CA MET A 167 -22.41 -9.85 -6.05
C MET A 167 -23.24 -10.96 -5.40
N GLU A 168 -24.19 -11.48 -6.17
CA GLU A 168 -25.03 -12.63 -5.78
C GLU A 168 -24.23 -13.94 -5.87
N ALA A 169 -24.76 -15.01 -5.27
CA ALA A 169 -24.26 -16.36 -5.47
C ALA A 169 -24.27 -16.71 -6.97
N GLY A 170 -23.20 -17.37 -7.43
CA GLY A 170 -22.89 -17.58 -8.84
C GLY A 170 -22.04 -16.46 -9.46
N GLY A 171 -21.88 -15.31 -8.78
CA GLY A 171 -21.12 -14.18 -9.28
C GLY A 171 -19.62 -14.44 -9.42
N VAL A 172 -19.02 -13.82 -10.43
CA VAL A 172 -17.60 -13.93 -10.77
C VAL A 172 -17.02 -12.55 -11.14
N VAL A 173 -15.84 -12.25 -10.62
CA VAL A 173 -14.98 -11.12 -11.02
C VAL A 173 -13.66 -11.73 -11.47
N SER A 174 -13.16 -11.34 -12.64
CA SER A 174 -11.94 -11.89 -13.21
C SER A 174 -10.88 -10.81 -13.35
N SER A 175 -9.63 -11.14 -13.03
CA SER A 175 -8.53 -10.20 -13.21
C SER A 175 -8.32 -9.89 -14.70
N ARG A 176 -7.76 -8.72 -14.98
CA ARG A 176 -7.13 -8.46 -16.28
C ARG A 176 -5.80 -9.22 -16.42
N ARG A 177 -5.24 -9.32 -17.63
CA ARG A 177 -4.01 -10.07 -17.91
C ARG A 177 -2.76 -9.39 -17.35
N THR A 178 -2.61 -8.08 -17.58
CA THR A 178 -1.56 -7.24 -16.99
C THR A 178 -2.16 -5.88 -16.63
N GLU A 179 -1.39 -4.98 -16.01
CA GLU A 179 -1.89 -3.63 -15.66
C GLU A 179 -2.47 -2.89 -16.89
N THR A 180 -1.82 -3.00 -18.05
CA THR A 180 -2.17 -2.30 -19.29
C THR A 180 -2.93 -3.16 -20.30
N ASN A 181 -2.97 -4.48 -20.13
CA ASN A 181 -3.72 -5.41 -20.97
C ASN A 181 -5.01 -5.85 -20.29
N PHE A 182 -6.14 -5.38 -20.82
CA PHE A 182 -7.49 -5.60 -20.28
C PHE A 182 -8.11 -6.95 -20.68
N SER A 183 -7.44 -7.77 -21.49
CA SER A 183 -7.89 -9.13 -21.78
C SER A 183 -7.99 -9.97 -20.51
N LEU A 184 -8.75 -11.07 -20.60
CA LEU A 184 -8.99 -11.96 -19.47
C LEU A 184 -7.67 -12.51 -18.88
N GLY A 185 -7.47 -12.30 -17.58
CA GLY A 185 -6.33 -12.76 -16.80
C GLY A 185 -6.48 -14.17 -16.23
N ARG A 186 -5.59 -14.52 -15.29
CA ARG A 186 -5.46 -15.88 -14.74
C ARG A 186 -6.19 -16.07 -13.40
N PHE A 187 -6.81 -15.04 -12.84
CA PHE A 187 -7.37 -15.09 -11.49
C PHE A 187 -8.86 -14.73 -11.46
N GLN A 188 -9.59 -15.37 -10.55
CA GLN A 188 -11.00 -15.10 -10.33
C GLN A 188 -11.33 -14.98 -8.85
N LEU A 189 -12.24 -14.04 -8.54
CA LEU A 189 -13.00 -13.96 -7.31
C LEU A 189 -14.39 -14.50 -7.61
N ARG A 190 -14.83 -15.48 -6.83
CA ARG A 190 -16.11 -16.17 -7.06
C ARG A 190 -16.88 -16.30 -5.77
N LEU A 191 -18.20 -16.23 -5.86
CA LEU A 191 -19.11 -16.63 -4.79
C LEU A 191 -19.95 -17.82 -5.27
N PRO A 192 -19.43 -19.05 -5.29
CA PRO A 192 -20.19 -20.21 -5.72
C PRO A 192 -21.42 -20.46 -4.82
N ASP A 193 -22.36 -21.28 -5.28
CA ASP A 193 -23.61 -21.56 -4.55
C ASP A 193 -23.41 -22.24 -3.20
N ASN A 194 -22.23 -22.84 -2.99
CA ASN A 194 -21.81 -23.37 -1.68
C ASN A 194 -21.66 -22.28 -0.61
N GLY A 195 -21.59 -21.01 -1.01
CA GLY A 195 -21.59 -19.84 -0.13
C GLY A 195 -20.24 -19.44 0.44
N ASN A 196 -19.12 -19.98 -0.04
CA ASN A 196 -17.80 -19.41 0.22
C ASN A 196 -17.46 -18.35 -0.82
N LEU A 197 -16.95 -17.19 -0.37
CA LEU A 197 -16.22 -16.31 -1.27
C LEU A 197 -14.81 -16.90 -1.43
N VAL A 198 -14.41 -17.16 -2.66
CA VAL A 198 -13.13 -17.81 -2.97
C VAL A 198 -12.33 -17.01 -3.98
N LEU A 199 -11.00 -17.09 -3.87
CA LEU A 199 -10.09 -16.68 -4.92
C LEU A 199 -9.36 -17.89 -5.45
N ASN A 200 -9.30 -18.03 -6.77
CA ASN A 200 -8.64 -19.14 -7.45
C ASN A 200 -7.91 -18.66 -8.70
N SER A 201 -6.94 -19.45 -9.14
CA SER A 201 -6.43 -19.33 -10.51
C SER A 201 -7.36 -20.06 -11.47
N MET A 202 -7.31 -19.72 -12.75
CA MET A 202 -8.14 -20.33 -13.78
C MET A 202 -7.32 -20.70 -15.01
N ASN A 203 -7.79 -21.73 -15.71
CA ASN A 203 -7.30 -22.11 -17.01
C ASN A 203 -7.87 -21.18 -18.09
N SER A 204 -6.99 -20.58 -18.89
CA SER A 204 -7.36 -20.02 -20.18
C SER A 204 -7.06 -21.09 -21.26
N PRO A 205 -8.00 -21.43 -22.16
CA PRO A 205 -9.22 -20.69 -22.50
C PRO A 205 -10.51 -21.18 -21.82
N THR A 206 -10.50 -22.27 -21.06
CA THR A 206 -11.77 -22.93 -20.64
C THR A 206 -12.51 -22.22 -19.50
N LYS A 207 -11.89 -21.21 -18.86
CA LYS A 207 -12.38 -20.61 -17.60
C LYS A 207 -12.53 -21.61 -16.46
N PHE A 208 -11.88 -22.77 -16.56
CA PHE A 208 -11.90 -23.79 -15.52
C PHE A 208 -11.14 -23.27 -14.29
N ALA A 209 -11.83 -23.22 -13.15
CA ALA A 209 -11.25 -22.79 -11.89
C ALA A 209 -10.42 -23.91 -11.25
N TYR A 210 -9.16 -23.61 -10.92
CA TYR A 210 -8.31 -24.49 -10.13
C TYR A 210 -8.58 -24.33 -8.62
N ASP A 211 -7.70 -24.89 -7.78
CA ASP A 211 -7.84 -24.85 -6.32
C ASP A 211 -7.90 -23.41 -5.80
N ASP A 212 -8.63 -23.22 -4.70
CA ASP A 212 -8.79 -21.93 -4.07
C ASP A 212 -7.63 -21.59 -3.13
N TYR A 213 -6.98 -20.46 -3.38
CA TYR A 213 -5.92 -19.94 -2.52
C TYR A 213 -6.43 -19.03 -1.39
N TYR A 214 -7.72 -18.71 -1.43
CA TYR A 214 -8.42 -18.02 -0.36
C TYR A 214 -9.85 -18.53 -0.27
N ARG A 215 -10.36 -18.64 0.96
CA ARG A 215 -11.76 -18.98 1.26
C ARG A 215 -12.24 -18.20 2.48
N SER A 216 -13.45 -17.67 2.41
CA SER A 216 -14.06 -16.92 3.52
C SER A 216 -14.53 -17.79 4.70
N GLY A 217 -14.72 -19.10 4.51
CA GLY A 217 -15.26 -19.98 5.55
C GLY A 217 -16.75 -19.75 5.85
N THR A 218 -17.50 -19.19 4.89
CA THR A 218 -18.93 -18.88 5.01
C THR A 218 -19.85 -19.95 4.45
N SER A 219 -19.31 -21.05 3.95
CA SER A 219 -20.07 -22.26 3.59
C SER A 219 -20.37 -23.10 4.83
N ASP A 220 -21.59 -23.62 4.91
CA ASP A 220 -22.03 -24.56 5.94
C ASP A 220 -22.63 -25.79 5.24
N ALA A 221 -21.82 -26.85 5.17
CA ALA A 221 -22.22 -28.10 4.53
C ALA A 221 -23.28 -28.88 5.34
N SER A 222 -23.36 -28.63 6.66
CA SER A 222 -24.35 -29.25 7.54
C SER A 222 -25.72 -28.59 7.41
N ASN A 223 -25.74 -27.30 7.08
CA ASN A 223 -26.95 -26.56 6.84
C ASN A 223 -26.74 -25.46 5.79
N SER A 224 -27.14 -25.73 4.55
CA SER A 224 -27.01 -24.78 3.43
C SER A 224 -27.78 -23.47 3.65
N SER A 225 -28.80 -23.45 4.51
CA SER A 225 -29.51 -22.21 4.89
C SER A 225 -28.65 -21.28 5.76
N ASN A 226 -27.49 -21.72 6.23
CA ASN A 226 -26.50 -20.89 6.90
C ASN A 226 -25.41 -20.42 5.93
N SER A 227 -25.37 -20.86 4.67
CA SER A 227 -24.27 -20.51 3.78
C SER A 227 -24.37 -19.06 3.28
N GLY A 228 -23.23 -18.46 2.97
CA GLY A 228 -23.14 -17.16 2.27
C GLY A 228 -23.92 -17.17 0.95
N TYR A 229 -24.50 -16.03 0.56
CA TYR A 229 -25.19 -15.91 -0.73
C TYR A 229 -25.05 -14.54 -1.40
N ARG A 230 -24.58 -13.52 -0.67
CA ARG A 230 -24.30 -12.19 -1.22
C ARG A 230 -22.99 -11.65 -0.68
N LEU A 231 -22.14 -11.15 -1.56
CA LEU A 231 -21.07 -10.24 -1.20
C LEU A 231 -21.58 -8.81 -1.42
N ILE A 232 -21.63 -8.02 -0.35
CA ILE A 232 -22.14 -6.65 -0.37
C ILE A 232 -20.96 -5.71 -0.19
N PHE A 233 -20.77 -4.78 -1.13
CA PHE A 233 -19.89 -3.63 -0.96
C PHE A 233 -20.76 -2.39 -0.76
N ASN A 234 -20.92 -1.91 0.46
CA ASN A 234 -21.87 -0.83 0.74
C ASN A 234 -21.30 0.57 0.43
N GLU A 235 -22.18 1.57 0.46
CA GLU A 235 -21.85 2.99 0.19
C GLU A 235 -20.72 3.56 1.08
N SER A 236 -20.63 3.09 2.33
CA SER A 236 -19.61 3.51 3.29
C SER A 236 -18.23 2.93 2.99
N GLY A 237 -18.14 1.98 2.05
CA GLY A 237 -16.91 1.28 1.73
C GLY A 237 -16.67 0.02 2.56
N TYR A 238 -17.66 -0.44 3.32
CA TYR A 238 -17.58 -1.72 4.03
C TYR A 238 -18.01 -2.85 3.12
N MET A 239 -17.26 -3.94 3.20
CA MET A 239 -17.56 -5.17 2.49
C MET A 239 -17.76 -6.32 3.46
N TYR A 240 -18.81 -7.10 3.23
CA TYR A 240 -19.17 -8.25 4.03
C TYR A 240 -19.94 -9.27 3.21
N ILE A 241 -19.93 -10.52 3.66
CA ILE A 241 -20.73 -11.60 3.08
C ILE A 241 -21.99 -11.78 3.92
N LEU A 242 -23.16 -11.66 3.30
CA LEU A 242 -24.43 -11.94 3.95
C LEU A 242 -24.76 -13.44 3.80
N ARG A 243 -25.05 -14.08 4.94
CA ARG A 243 -25.45 -15.49 5.02
C ARG A 243 -26.97 -15.59 5.01
N ARG A 244 -27.49 -16.72 4.51
CA ARG A 244 -28.95 -16.94 4.35
C ARG A 244 -29.73 -16.93 5.68
N ASN A 245 -29.05 -17.16 6.80
CA ASN A 245 -29.60 -17.05 8.15
C ASN A 245 -29.60 -15.60 8.72
N GLY A 246 -29.19 -14.61 7.92
CA GLY A 246 -29.12 -13.20 8.32
C GLY A 246 -27.81 -12.78 9.02
N LEU A 247 -26.92 -13.72 9.35
CA LEU A 247 -25.59 -13.38 9.87
C LEU A 247 -24.72 -12.76 8.77
N ARG A 248 -23.77 -11.92 9.17
CA ARG A 248 -22.79 -11.32 8.26
C ARG A 248 -21.37 -11.73 8.65
N GLU A 249 -20.53 -11.97 7.65
CA GLU A 249 -19.09 -12.15 7.80
C GLU A 249 -18.39 -10.88 7.29
N ASP A 250 -17.82 -10.10 8.20
CA ASP A 250 -17.23 -8.80 7.88
C ASP A 250 -15.83 -9.01 7.27
N LEU A 251 -15.72 -8.72 5.96
CA LEU A 251 -14.43 -8.75 5.27
C LEU A 251 -13.61 -7.49 5.56
N THR A 252 -14.29 -6.36 5.80
CA THR A 252 -13.67 -5.10 6.19
C THR A 252 -13.70 -4.97 7.71
N LYS A 253 -12.57 -5.27 8.36
CA LYS A 253 -12.47 -5.30 9.84
C LYS A 253 -12.23 -3.94 10.48
N THR A 254 -11.67 -2.99 9.73
CA THR A 254 -11.27 -1.67 10.23
C THR A 254 -12.34 -0.63 9.97
N ALA A 255 -12.48 0.33 10.89
CA ALA A 255 -13.36 1.46 10.69
C ALA A 255 -12.86 2.37 9.56
N LEU A 256 -13.73 2.68 8.60
CA LEU A 256 -13.38 3.49 7.43
C LEU A 256 -14.10 4.84 7.44
N PRO A 257 -13.40 5.94 7.10
CA PRO A 257 -14.05 7.23 6.88
C PRO A 257 -15.08 7.11 5.74
N THR A 258 -16.32 7.50 5.99
CA THR A 258 -17.42 7.33 5.01
C THR A 258 -17.42 8.42 3.93
N THR A 259 -16.80 9.57 4.17
CA THR A 259 -16.79 10.72 3.27
C THR A 259 -15.37 11.13 2.87
N GLY A 260 -15.23 11.85 1.76
CA GLY A 260 -13.94 12.41 1.33
C GLY A 260 -13.03 11.44 0.56
N PHE A 261 -13.47 10.21 0.28
CA PHE A 261 -12.68 9.23 -0.49
C PHE A 261 -13.49 8.60 -1.63
N TYR A 262 -12.83 8.31 -2.75
CA TYR A 262 -13.27 7.29 -3.70
C TYR A 262 -12.84 5.91 -3.20
N ARG A 263 -13.62 4.89 -3.51
CA ARG A 263 -13.36 3.51 -3.08
C ARG A 263 -13.65 2.53 -4.20
N ARG A 264 -12.83 1.49 -4.27
CA ARG A 264 -13.06 0.36 -5.18
C ARG A 264 -12.47 -0.90 -4.58
N ALA A 265 -12.91 -2.05 -5.05
CA ALA A 265 -12.29 -3.32 -4.73
C ALA A 265 -11.95 -4.04 -6.03
N THR A 266 -10.67 -4.29 -6.27
CA THR A 266 -10.20 -4.82 -7.56
C THR A 266 -9.44 -6.11 -7.34
N LEU A 267 -9.77 -7.13 -8.12
CA LEU A 267 -8.93 -8.31 -8.29
C LEU A 267 -7.81 -7.94 -9.26
N ASN A 268 -6.64 -7.64 -8.70
CA ASN A 268 -5.51 -7.20 -9.51
C ASN A 268 -5.00 -8.36 -10.39
N PHE A 269 -4.26 -8.01 -11.46
CA PHE A 269 -3.72 -8.97 -12.44
C PHE A 269 -2.78 -10.03 -11.84
N ASP A 270 -2.25 -9.77 -10.64
CA ASP A 270 -1.36 -10.64 -9.90
C ASP A 270 -2.07 -11.55 -8.88
N GLY A 271 -3.41 -11.55 -8.89
CA GLY A 271 -4.24 -12.44 -8.07
C GLY A 271 -4.55 -11.93 -6.67
N VAL A 272 -4.05 -10.75 -6.30
CA VAL A 272 -4.39 -10.16 -5.00
C VAL A 272 -5.67 -9.33 -5.12
N PHE A 273 -6.70 -9.65 -4.34
CA PHE A 273 -7.93 -8.86 -4.27
C PHE A 273 -7.76 -7.74 -3.25
N THR A 274 -7.85 -6.49 -3.69
CA THR A 274 -7.53 -5.32 -2.84
C THR A 274 -8.66 -4.32 -2.84
N GLN A 275 -9.08 -3.90 -1.65
CA GLN A 275 -9.86 -2.67 -1.49
C GLN A 275 -8.92 -1.47 -1.47
N TYR A 276 -9.22 -0.47 -2.28
CA TYR A 276 -8.46 0.77 -2.37
C TYR A 276 -9.29 1.97 -1.92
N SER A 277 -8.61 2.98 -1.42
CA SER A 277 -9.14 4.31 -1.17
C SER A 277 -8.32 5.38 -1.89
N TYR A 278 -8.98 6.43 -2.36
CA TYR A 278 -8.32 7.59 -2.98
C TYR A 278 -8.93 8.89 -2.41
N PRO A 279 -8.13 9.83 -1.90
CA PRO A 279 -8.65 11.07 -1.30
C PRO A 279 -9.24 12.03 -2.36
N LYS A 280 -10.46 12.54 -2.12
CA LYS A 280 -11.14 13.49 -3.02
C LYS A 280 -10.55 14.91 -2.93
N THR A 281 -10.05 15.31 -1.76
CA THR A 281 -9.47 16.64 -1.50
C THR A 281 -7.95 16.56 -1.30
N SER A 282 -7.26 17.67 -1.53
CA SER A 282 -5.79 17.74 -1.57
C SER A 282 -5.15 17.55 -0.19
N SER A 283 -4.68 16.34 0.09
CA SER A 283 -3.43 16.13 0.82
C SER A 283 -2.32 15.79 -0.21
N SER A 284 -1.07 15.99 0.16
CA SER A 284 0.12 16.16 -0.69
C SER A 284 0.44 15.04 -1.70
N ILE A 285 -0.25 13.89 -1.68
CA ILE A 285 -0.13 12.83 -2.68
C ILE A 285 -1.53 12.25 -2.97
N ARG A 286 -2.00 12.38 -4.21
CA ARG A 286 -3.24 11.75 -4.69
C ARG A 286 -2.91 10.44 -5.39
N SER A 287 -3.03 9.33 -4.68
CA SER A 287 -2.86 7.99 -5.24
C SER A 287 -3.81 7.00 -4.58
N TRP A 288 -4.04 5.87 -5.24
CA TRP A 288 -4.79 4.77 -4.66
C TRP A 288 -3.96 4.10 -3.56
N SER A 289 -4.48 4.08 -2.33
CA SER A 289 -3.86 3.39 -1.21
C SER A 289 -4.64 2.10 -0.88
N PRO A 290 -3.96 0.96 -0.66
CA PRO A 290 -4.64 -0.26 -0.23
C PRO A 290 -5.18 -0.09 1.20
N VAL A 291 -6.46 -0.43 1.39
CA VAL A 291 -7.13 -0.50 2.70
C VAL A 291 -6.97 -1.90 3.28
N ARG A 292 -7.18 -2.93 2.45
CA ARG A 292 -6.95 -4.34 2.76
C ARG A 292 -6.74 -5.13 1.48
N SER A 293 -6.08 -6.27 1.62
CA SER A 293 -5.80 -7.20 0.52
C SER A 293 -6.01 -8.64 0.97
N GLU A 294 -6.41 -9.51 0.05
CA GLU A 294 -6.44 -10.96 0.23
C GLU A 294 -5.83 -11.68 -0.98
N PRO A 295 -5.07 -12.77 -0.77
CA PRO A 295 -4.51 -13.20 0.51
C PRO A 295 -3.36 -12.28 0.96
N GLU A 296 -2.92 -12.39 2.23
CA GLU A 296 -1.76 -11.62 2.72
C GLU A 296 -0.44 -11.99 2.05
N ASN A 297 -0.28 -13.25 1.66
CA ASN A 297 0.87 -13.76 0.92
C ASN A 297 0.43 -14.85 -0.05
N ILE A 298 0.23 -14.47 -1.31
CA ILE A 298 -0.22 -15.39 -2.36
C ILE A 298 0.85 -16.43 -2.73
N CYS A 299 2.14 -16.17 -2.48
CA CYS A 299 3.22 -17.12 -2.78
C CYS A 299 3.21 -18.37 -1.87
N LYS A 300 2.47 -18.35 -0.74
CA LYS A 300 2.38 -19.52 0.15
C LYS A 300 1.46 -20.63 -0.38
N PHE A 301 0.57 -20.29 -1.32
CA PHE A 301 -0.39 -21.22 -1.86
C PHE A 301 0.26 -22.23 -2.80
N ASN A 302 -0.15 -23.48 -2.65
CA ASN A 302 0.24 -24.58 -3.53
C ASN A 302 -1.05 -25.14 -4.16
N SER A 303 -1.09 -25.25 -5.48
CA SER A 303 -2.17 -25.97 -6.17
C SER A 303 -1.65 -27.23 -6.82
N ILE A 304 -2.49 -28.25 -6.91
CA ILE A 304 -2.18 -29.46 -7.68
C ILE A 304 -2.15 -29.14 -9.18
N TRP A 305 -2.98 -28.19 -9.61
CA TRP A 305 -3.16 -27.82 -11.02
C TRP A 305 -2.88 -26.34 -11.27
N GLY A 306 -2.44 -26.02 -12.48
CA GLY A 306 -2.02 -24.65 -12.81
C GLY A 306 -0.60 -24.34 -12.35
N SER A 307 -0.17 -23.10 -12.58
CA SER A 307 1.21 -22.68 -12.30
C SER A 307 1.42 -22.11 -10.90
N GLY A 308 0.35 -21.79 -10.17
CA GLY A 308 0.38 -21.07 -8.89
C GLY A 308 0.30 -19.56 -9.07
N ALA A 309 0.87 -18.80 -8.13
CA ALA A 309 0.87 -17.33 -8.14
C ALA A 309 1.60 -16.76 -9.38
N CYS A 310 2.77 -17.30 -9.70
CA CYS A 310 3.53 -16.95 -10.90
C CYS A 310 3.22 -17.94 -12.05
N GLY A 311 3.68 -17.64 -13.25
CA GLY A 311 3.65 -18.60 -14.35
C GLY A 311 4.55 -19.81 -14.12
N TYR A 312 4.50 -20.76 -15.04
CA TYR A 312 5.29 -21.99 -14.96
C TYR A 312 6.79 -21.70 -14.96
N ASN A 313 7.57 -22.54 -14.27
CA ASN A 313 9.02 -22.40 -14.10
C ASN A 313 9.49 -21.11 -13.37
N SER A 314 8.57 -20.25 -12.94
CA SER A 314 8.87 -19.02 -12.22
C SER A 314 8.90 -19.25 -10.70
N ILE A 315 9.61 -18.39 -9.98
CA ILE A 315 9.73 -18.38 -8.52
C ILE A 315 9.02 -17.15 -7.96
N CYS A 316 8.04 -17.37 -7.09
CA CYS A 316 7.29 -16.34 -6.38
C CYS A 316 8.00 -15.93 -5.09
N SER A 317 8.24 -14.62 -4.94
CA SER A 317 8.69 -14.01 -3.70
C SER A 317 7.70 -12.92 -3.28
N LEU A 318 7.55 -12.69 -1.98
CA LEU A 318 6.69 -11.61 -1.50
C LEU A 318 7.48 -10.31 -1.41
N SER A 319 7.01 -9.28 -2.12
CA SER A 319 7.58 -7.93 -2.05
C SER A 319 7.18 -7.19 -0.77
N VAL A 320 7.86 -6.06 -0.49
CA VAL A 320 7.60 -5.23 0.71
C VAL A 320 6.16 -4.71 0.77
N ASP A 321 5.56 -4.45 -0.40
CA ASP A 321 4.16 -4.03 -0.56
C ASP A 321 3.15 -5.19 -0.47
N ARG A 322 3.62 -6.39 -0.09
CA ARG A 322 2.86 -7.65 -0.02
C ARG A 322 2.29 -8.12 -1.36
N ARG A 323 2.91 -7.73 -2.47
CA ARG A 323 2.57 -8.22 -3.82
C ARG A 323 3.54 -9.30 -4.27
N PRO A 324 3.10 -10.27 -5.10
CA PRO A 324 4.00 -11.29 -5.63
C PRO A 324 4.97 -10.68 -6.63
N ASN A 325 6.25 -11.01 -6.46
CA ASN A 325 7.31 -10.76 -7.42
C ASN A 325 7.77 -12.09 -8.01
N CYS A 326 7.66 -12.20 -9.33
CA CYS A 326 7.96 -13.41 -10.09
C CYS A 326 9.33 -13.27 -10.77
N THR A 327 10.19 -14.26 -10.57
CA THR A 327 11.54 -14.29 -11.15
C THR A 327 11.81 -15.63 -11.83
N CYS A 328 12.54 -15.60 -12.94
CA CYS A 328 13.02 -16.83 -13.57
C CYS A 328 14.27 -17.34 -12.85
N PRO A 329 14.42 -18.66 -12.64
CA PRO A 329 15.66 -19.23 -12.17
C PRO A 329 16.78 -19.03 -13.20
N GLN A 330 18.03 -19.23 -12.78
CA GLN A 330 19.19 -19.14 -13.66
C GLN A 330 19.05 -20.09 -14.87
N GLU A 331 19.47 -19.64 -16.06
CA GLU A 331 19.29 -20.33 -17.35
C GLU A 331 17.84 -20.46 -17.84
N PHE A 332 16.92 -19.70 -17.26
CA PHE A 332 15.55 -19.56 -17.76
C PHE A 332 15.27 -18.09 -18.08
N SER A 333 14.48 -17.85 -19.12
CA SER A 333 14.02 -16.52 -19.51
C SER A 333 12.50 -16.45 -19.55
N LEU A 334 11.92 -15.26 -19.44
CA LEU A 334 10.49 -15.07 -19.64
C LEU A 334 10.08 -15.53 -21.04
N LEU A 335 9.00 -16.32 -21.12
CA LEU A 335 8.41 -16.75 -22.38
C LEU A 335 7.86 -15.54 -23.17
N ASP A 336 7.23 -14.61 -22.46
CA ASP A 336 6.83 -13.30 -22.97
C ASP A 336 7.53 -12.22 -22.14
N GLN A 337 8.38 -11.42 -22.78
CA GLN A 337 9.14 -10.36 -22.13
C GLN A 337 8.25 -9.24 -21.55
N ASN A 338 6.99 -9.15 -22.02
CA ASN A 338 6.03 -8.16 -21.53
C ASN A 338 5.18 -8.68 -20.35
N ASP A 339 5.23 -10.00 -20.06
CA ASP A 339 4.50 -10.60 -18.94
C ASP A 339 5.47 -11.05 -17.84
N LYS A 340 5.83 -10.12 -16.96
CA LYS A 340 6.73 -10.37 -15.82
C LYS A 340 6.21 -11.42 -14.84
N HIS A 341 4.90 -11.61 -14.77
CA HIS A 341 4.25 -12.61 -13.91
C HIS A 341 3.97 -13.92 -14.65
N GLY A 342 4.38 -13.99 -15.92
CA GLY A 342 4.21 -15.10 -16.83
C GLY A 342 5.15 -16.26 -16.58
N SER A 343 5.16 -17.19 -17.54
CA SER A 343 5.95 -18.41 -17.46
C SER A 343 7.38 -18.17 -17.95
N CYS A 344 8.33 -18.88 -17.37
CA CYS A 344 9.70 -18.95 -17.85
C CYS A 344 9.92 -20.19 -18.73
N ILE A 345 10.90 -20.12 -19.63
CA ILE A 345 11.33 -21.21 -20.52
C ILE A 345 12.85 -21.41 -20.36
N PRO A 346 13.36 -22.65 -20.38
CA PRO A 346 14.80 -22.89 -20.39
C PRO A 346 15.48 -22.24 -21.60
N ASN A 347 16.68 -21.69 -21.40
CA ASN A 347 17.51 -21.10 -22.46
C ASN A 347 18.28 -22.16 -23.28
N PHE A 348 18.00 -23.44 -23.04
CA PHE A 348 18.67 -24.58 -23.66
C PHE A 348 17.66 -25.66 -24.02
N GLU A 349 17.99 -26.45 -25.03
CA GLU A 349 17.21 -27.63 -25.39
C GLU A 349 17.56 -28.82 -24.49
N ILE A 350 16.53 -29.52 -24.03
CA ILE A 350 16.67 -30.77 -23.29
C ILE A 350 17.00 -31.88 -24.29
N SER A 351 18.26 -32.33 -24.30
CA SER A 351 18.72 -33.49 -25.07
C SER A 351 19.16 -34.64 -24.19
N CYS A 352 18.83 -35.86 -24.61
CA CYS A 352 19.16 -37.10 -23.91
C CYS A 352 20.00 -38.06 -24.75
N LYS A 353 20.39 -37.63 -25.95
CA LYS A 353 21.31 -38.34 -26.85
C LYS A 353 22.17 -37.30 -27.56
N ASP A 354 23.47 -37.36 -27.32
CA ASP A 354 24.45 -36.64 -28.13
C ASP A 354 25.37 -37.66 -28.80
N ASN A 355 25.63 -37.49 -30.09
CA ASN A 355 26.35 -38.45 -30.94
C ASN A 355 27.88 -38.48 -30.68
N GLY A 356 28.30 -38.40 -29.41
CA GLY A 356 29.72 -38.39 -29.04
C GLY A 356 30.06 -38.20 -27.55
N LYS A 357 29.09 -37.98 -26.65
CA LYS A 357 29.31 -37.95 -25.19
C LYS A 357 28.55 -39.11 -24.54
N ASN A 358 29.26 -39.94 -23.77
CA ASN A 358 28.77 -41.23 -23.30
C ASN A 358 27.97 -41.15 -21.97
N SER A 359 27.82 -39.99 -21.34
CA SER A 359 27.03 -39.85 -20.10
C SER A 359 26.25 -38.53 -20.01
N SER A 360 25.07 -38.56 -19.38
CA SER A 360 24.29 -37.35 -19.09
C SER A 360 24.97 -36.41 -18.08
N GLU A 361 25.90 -36.94 -17.27
CA GLU A 361 26.73 -36.20 -16.32
C GLU A 361 27.70 -35.22 -17.04
N ASP A 362 28.07 -35.51 -18.29
CA ASP A 362 28.95 -34.66 -19.13
C ASP A 362 28.21 -33.50 -19.84
N LEU A 363 26.87 -33.53 -19.79
CA LEU A 363 26.00 -32.60 -20.51
C LEU A 363 25.30 -31.62 -19.58
N TYR A 364 25.00 -32.04 -18.34
CA TYR A 364 24.21 -31.24 -17.40
C TYR A 364 24.95 -31.01 -16.08
N ASP A 365 24.60 -29.91 -15.43
CA ASP A 365 24.95 -29.60 -14.05
C ASP A 365 23.72 -29.10 -13.29
N PHE A 366 23.89 -28.77 -12.01
CA PHE A 366 22.83 -28.20 -11.18
C PHE A 366 23.20 -26.83 -10.63
N VAL A 367 22.20 -25.95 -10.57
CA VAL A 367 22.24 -24.75 -9.74
C VAL A 367 21.49 -25.02 -8.44
N GLU A 368 22.16 -24.76 -7.31
CA GLU A 368 21.56 -24.83 -5.98
C GLU A 368 20.77 -23.54 -5.71
N LEU A 369 19.51 -23.69 -5.29
CA LEU A 369 18.64 -22.61 -4.87
C LEU A 369 18.25 -22.84 -3.40
N ARG A 370 18.68 -21.92 -2.53
CA ARG A 370 18.35 -21.96 -1.10
C ARG A 370 17.00 -21.32 -0.82
N TYR A 371 16.26 -21.88 0.13
CA TYR A 371 14.92 -21.41 0.54
C TYR A 371 13.89 -21.40 -0.60
N VAL A 372 14.15 -22.11 -1.69
CA VAL A 372 13.21 -22.23 -2.81
C VAL A 372 12.63 -23.63 -2.78
N ASP A 373 11.31 -23.72 -2.92
CA ASP A 373 10.58 -24.97 -3.07
C ASP A 373 9.70 -24.88 -4.34
N TYR A 374 9.42 -26.04 -4.93
CA TYR A 374 8.40 -26.21 -5.95
C TYR A 374 7.42 -27.27 -5.46
N PRO A 375 6.46 -26.93 -4.59
CA PRO A 375 5.55 -27.90 -4.01
C PRO A 375 4.64 -28.55 -5.07
N SER A 376 4.29 -29.81 -4.84
CA SER A 376 3.44 -30.61 -5.73
C SER A 376 4.09 -30.82 -7.12
N GLY A 377 3.39 -31.49 -8.05
CA GLY A 377 3.94 -31.77 -9.39
C GLY A 377 5.15 -32.70 -9.39
N ASP A 378 5.30 -33.53 -8.35
CA ASP A 378 6.37 -34.51 -8.23
C ASP A 378 6.24 -35.59 -9.30
N ALA A 379 7.34 -35.85 -9.99
CA ALA A 379 7.43 -36.94 -10.94
C ALA A 379 7.68 -38.28 -10.25
N GLU A 380 8.49 -38.26 -9.19
CA GLU A 380 8.89 -39.43 -8.44
C GLU A 380 9.43 -39.01 -7.06
N HIS A 381 9.15 -39.81 -6.03
CA HIS A 381 9.68 -39.66 -4.67
C HIS A 381 10.56 -40.87 -4.36
N LEU A 382 11.79 -40.61 -3.90
CA LEU A 382 12.79 -41.61 -3.58
C LEU A 382 13.18 -41.50 -2.10
N GLN A 383 13.13 -42.63 -1.39
CA GLN A 383 13.55 -42.72 0.01
C GLN A 383 14.05 -44.13 0.36
N PRO A 384 15.13 -44.29 1.15
CA PRO A 384 16.08 -43.25 1.57
C PRO A 384 17.11 -42.97 0.48
N GLN A 385 17.52 -41.72 0.32
CA GLN A 385 18.63 -41.30 -0.55
C GLN A 385 19.48 -40.25 0.16
N ASN A 386 20.77 -40.19 -0.17
CA ASN A 386 21.58 -39.00 0.12
C ASN A 386 21.49 -38.00 -1.04
N GLU A 387 21.96 -36.77 -0.84
CA GLU A 387 21.89 -35.68 -1.83
C GLU A 387 22.54 -36.06 -3.17
N GLU A 388 23.75 -36.64 -3.14
CA GLU A 388 24.49 -37.03 -4.34
C GLU A 388 23.73 -38.07 -5.17
N GLN A 389 23.18 -39.10 -4.51
CA GLN A 389 22.37 -40.11 -5.16
C GLN A 389 21.09 -39.51 -5.74
N CYS A 390 20.46 -38.56 -5.05
CA CYS A 390 19.28 -37.84 -5.54
C CYS A 390 19.58 -37.06 -6.84
N ARG A 391 20.67 -36.28 -6.85
CA ARG A 391 21.12 -35.55 -8.05
C ARG A 391 21.45 -36.51 -9.19
N LYS A 392 22.16 -37.60 -8.92
CA LYS A 392 22.49 -38.63 -9.91
C LYS A 392 21.25 -39.33 -10.49
N ALA A 393 20.25 -39.62 -9.66
CA ALA A 393 18.98 -40.18 -10.13
C ALA A 393 18.25 -39.25 -11.12
N CYS A 394 18.38 -37.93 -10.94
CA CYS A 394 17.84 -36.95 -11.88
C CYS A 394 18.69 -36.81 -13.15
N LEU A 395 20.02 -36.86 -13.08
CA LEU A 395 20.88 -36.84 -14.28
C LEU A 395 20.62 -38.05 -15.19
N ASN A 396 20.30 -39.19 -14.60
CA ASN A 396 19.95 -40.41 -15.34
C ASN A 396 18.50 -40.41 -15.87
N ASP A 397 17.68 -39.44 -15.45
CA ASP A 397 16.33 -39.24 -15.97
C ASP A 397 16.30 -38.04 -16.93
N CYS A 398 16.14 -38.35 -18.21
CA CYS A 398 16.00 -37.40 -19.30
C CYS A 398 15.00 -36.27 -18.99
N LEU A 399 13.84 -36.61 -18.42
CA LEU A 399 12.74 -35.68 -18.18
C LEU A 399 12.84 -34.97 -16.83
N CYS A 400 13.74 -35.39 -15.95
CA CYS A 400 13.93 -34.73 -14.66
C CYS A 400 14.58 -33.37 -14.85
N GLY A 401 13.87 -32.30 -14.47
CA GLY A 401 14.35 -30.93 -14.58
C GLY A 401 14.94 -30.37 -13.29
N ALA A 402 14.53 -30.91 -12.14
CA ALA A 402 15.04 -30.47 -10.84
C ALA A 402 14.87 -31.58 -9.80
N VAL A 403 15.60 -31.46 -8.68
CA VAL A 403 15.36 -32.26 -7.47
C VAL A 403 15.20 -31.37 -6.26
N ILE A 404 14.35 -31.81 -5.36
CA ILE A 404 14.19 -31.22 -4.03
C ILE A 404 14.66 -32.27 -3.03
N PHE A 405 15.59 -31.90 -2.16
CA PHE A 405 16.17 -32.78 -1.16
C PHE A 405 15.84 -32.26 0.25
N LEU A 406 15.22 -33.09 1.09
CA LEU A 406 14.90 -32.74 2.48
C LEU A 406 15.14 -33.93 3.41
N GLY A 407 16.15 -33.82 4.26
CA GLY A 407 16.55 -34.89 5.17
C GLY A 407 17.09 -36.11 4.40
N ASN A 408 16.26 -37.14 4.24
CA ASN A 408 16.57 -38.36 3.46
C ASN A 408 15.59 -38.59 2.30
N ASN A 409 14.77 -37.59 2.00
CA ASN A 409 13.79 -37.64 0.93
C ASN A 409 14.30 -36.89 -0.29
N CYS A 410 14.08 -37.47 -1.46
CA CYS A 410 14.39 -36.90 -2.74
C CYS A 410 13.13 -36.85 -3.60
N TRP A 411 12.73 -35.66 -4.05
CA TRP A 411 11.62 -35.48 -4.98
C TRP A 411 12.16 -35.02 -6.32
N LYS A 412 11.93 -35.82 -7.36
CA LYS A 412 12.24 -35.45 -8.75
C LYS A 412 11.10 -34.62 -9.32
N LYS A 413 11.43 -33.53 -10.01
CA LYS A 413 10.49 -32.66 -10.70
C LYS A 413 10.63 -32.78 -12.20
N LYS A 414 9.50 -32.74 -12.91
CA LYS A 414 9.45 -32.65 -14.39
C LYS A 414 9.05 -31.23 -14.79
N LEU A 415 9.58 -30.77 -15.92
CA LEU A 415 9.14 -29.52 -16.53
C LEU A 415 7.74 -29.68 -17.16
N PRO A 416 6.91 -28.62 -17.18
CA PRO A 416 7.11 -27.35 -16.47
C PRO A 416 6.91 -27.48 -14.95
N PHE A 417 7.69 -26.73 -14.17
CA PHE A 417 7.52 -26.63 -12.72
C PHE A 417 6.36 -25.70 -12.34
N SER A 418 5.56 -26.09 -11.36
CA SER A 418 4.49 -25.28 -10.77
C SER A 418 4.80 -24.87 -9.33
N ASN A 419 4.13 -23.83 -8.85
CA ASN A 419 4.18 -23.36 -7.46
C ASN A 419 5.58 -22.95 -6.95
N GLY A 420 6.50 -22.57 -7.83
CA GLY A 420 7.82 -22.13 -7.41
C GLY A 420 7.71 -20.95 -6.44
N LYS A 421 8.33 -21.08 -5.26
CA LYS A 421 8.23 -20.05 -4.22
C LYS A 421 9.49 -19.96 -3.37
N VAL A 422 9.76 -18.76 -2.87
CA VAL A 422 10.70 -18.54 -1.77
C VAL A 422 9.96 -18.75 -0.45
N ASP A 423 10.46 -19.67 0.38
CA ASP A 423 9.97 -19.96 1.72
C ASP A 423 11.14 -20.01 2.70
N SER A 424 11.24 -18.99 3.56
CA SER A 424 12.31 -18.91 4.58
C SER A 424 12.23 -20.02 5.64
N GLY A 425 11.09 -20.68 5.79
CA GLY A 425 10.93 -21.84 6.67
C GLY A 425 11.30 -23.17 6.02
N PHE A 426 11.62 -23.17 4.71
CA PHE A 426 12.01 -24.36 3.99
C PHE A 426 13.48 -24.70 4.27
N ASN A 427 13.71 -25.86 4.89
CA ASN A 427 15.03 -26.35 5.27
C ASN A 427 15.60 -27.40 4.29
N GLY A 428 15.03 -27.48 3.08
CA GLY A 428 15.51 -28.38 2.03
C GLY A 428 16.39 -27.65 1.02
N GLU A 429 16.98 -28.44 0.14
CA GLU A 429 17.86 -27.97 -0.93
C GLU A 429 17.19 -28.24 -2.28
N THR A 430 17.07 -27.21 -3.10
CA THR A 430 16.51 -27.33 -4.44
C THR A 430 17.63 -27.20 -5.46
N PHE A 431 17.71 -28.18 -6.37
CA PHE A 431 18.71 -28.22 -7.42
C PHE A 431 18.02 -28.24 -8.78
N ILE A 432 18.21 -27.20 -9.59
CA ILE A 432 17.66 -27.12 -10.96
C ILE A 432 18.72 -27.54 -11.97
N LYS A 433 18.37 -28.47 -12.87
CA LYS A 433 19.25 -29.01 -13.91
C LYS A 433 19.41 -28.01 -15.05
N PHE A 434 20.64 -27.72 -15.47
CA PHE A 434 20.96 -26.88 -16.63
C PHE A 434 22.05 -27.50 -17.52
N LYS A 435 22.14 -27.08 -18.79
CA LYS A 435 23.11 -27.63 -19.77
C LYS A 435 24.48 -26.95 -19.67
N LYS A 436 25.55 -27.74 -19.54
CA LYS A 436 26.95 -27.27 -19.52
C LYS A 436 27.36 -26.67 -20.88
N GLY A 437 28.16 -25.60 -20.88
CA GLY A 437 28.70 -24.97 -22.09
C GLY A 437 27.98 -23.69 -22.54
N HIS A 438 26.86 -23.32 -21.90
CA HIS A 438 26.41 -21.94 -21.84
C HIS A 438 27.23 -21.23 -20.75
N ILE A 439 28.21 -20.41 -21.15
CA ILE A 439 29.02 -19.61 -20.21
C ILE A 439 28.24 -18.31 -19.96
N PRO A 440 27.83 -18.00 -18.71
CA PRO A 440 27.19 -16.72 -18.40
C PRO A 440 28.22 -15.59 -18.46
N PRO A 441 27.84 -14.36 -18.90
CA PRO A 441 28.51 -13.17 -18.40
C PRO A 441 28.34 -13.16 -16.88
N GLY A 442 29.44 -13.16 -16.14
CA GLY A 442 29.41 -13.09 -14.69
C GLY A 442 28.60 -11.88 -14.21
N ASN A 443 27.49 -12.14 -13.53
CA ASN A 443 26.90 -11.25 -12.54
C ASN A 443 25.92 -12.02 -11.65
N PRO A 444 25.66 -11.54 -10.43
CA PRO A 444 25.53 -12.38 -9.25
C PRO A 444 24.19 -13.10 -9.22
N GLY A 445 24.20 -14.33 -8.71
CA GLY A 445 23.00 -15.06 -8.37
C GLY A 445 22.09 -14.27 -7.43
N LEU A 446 20.83 -14.71 -7.35
CA LEU A 446 19.81 -14.21 -6.43
C LEU A 446 20.43 -13.89 -5.06
N GLN A 447 20.63 -12.60 -4.74
CA GLN A 447 21.04 -12.19 -3.40
C GLN A 447 19.82 -12.27 -2.50
N ILE A 448 19.62 -13.44 -1.89
CA ILE A 448 18.74 -13.57 -0.73
C ILE A 448 19.55 -13.08 0.48
N PRO A 449 18.99 -12.26 1.39
CA PRO A 449 19.69 -11.82 2.61
C PRO A 449 20.12 -13.04 3.43
N GLU A 450 21.42 -13.20 3.69
CA GLU A 450 21.95 -14.26 4.54
C GLU A 450 21.35 -14.19 5.96
N THR A 451 20.66 -15.25 6.38
CA THR A 451 20.31 -15.44 7.79
C THR A 451 21.54 -15.92 8.57
N LYS A 452 21.87 -15.21 9.66
CA LYS A 452 23.05 -15.38 10.52
C LYS A 452 23.32 -16.84 10.95
N THR A 453 24.56 -17.29 10.72
CA THR A 453 25.09 -18.64 10.99
C THR A 453 25.24 -19.02 12.48
N GLU A 454 25.30 -20.33 12.76
CA GLU A 454 25.47 -21.01 14.07
C GLU A 454 26.52 -20.42 15.05
N ARG A 455 27.52 -19.66 14.58
CA ARG A 455 28.48 -18.99 15.47
C ARG A 455 27.81 -17.96 16.37
N ASP A 456 26.74 -17.31 15.90
CA ASP A 456 26.03 -16.30 16.67
C ASP A 456 25.19 -16.93 17.79
N ILE A 457 24.70 -18.17 17.64
CA ILE A 457 23.94 -18.87 18.67
C ILE A 457 24.82 -19.21 19.89
N LYS A 458 26.09 -19.60 19.65
CA LYS A 458 27.05 -19.86 20.75
C LYS A 458 27.44 -18.59 21.49
N VAL A 459 27.55 -17.46 20.78
CA VAL A 459 27.82 -16.15 21.38
C VAL A 459 26.60 -15.65 22.18
N ILE A 460 25.39 -15.79 21.65
CA ILE A 460 24.15 -15.41 22.33
C ILE A 460 23.93 -16.26 23.59
N THR A 461 24.18 -17.56 23.53
CA THR A 461 24.06 -18.45 24.71
C THR A 461 25.08 -18.06 25.80
N GLY A 462 26.29 -17.68 25.41
CA GLY A 462 27.31 -17.16 26.34
C GLY A 462 26.89 -15.83 26.99
N ILE A 463 26.29 -14.92 26.22
CA ILE A 463 25.80 -13.63 26.73
C ILE A 463 24.63 -13.82 27.70
N VAL A 464 23.69 -14.73 27.41
CA VAL A 464 22.53 -15.02 28.28
C VAL A 464 22.96 -15.61 29.63
N LEU A 465 24.00 -16.46 29.66
CA LEU A 465 24.56 -16.99 30.91
C LEU A 465 25.28 -15.91 31.75
N LEU A 466 25.95 -14.95 31.10
CA LEU A 466 26.60 -13.83 31.79
C LEU A 466 25.58 -12.82 32.33
N VAL A 467 24.55 -12.50 31.55
CA VAL A 467 23.49 -11.57 31.97
C VAL A 467 22.66 -12.14 33.11
N SER A 468 22.34 -13.44 33.08
CA SER A 468 21.61 -14.08 34.19
C SER A 468 22.43 -14.11 35.49
N SER A 469 23.74 -14.33 35.42
CA SER A 469 24.63 -14.24 36.59
C SER A 469 24.69 -12.83 37.17
N VAL A 470 24.81 -11.80 36.32
CA VAL A 470 24.79 -10.40 36.77
C VAL A 470 23.45 -10.04 37.40
N PHE A 471 22.33 -10.52 36.86
CA PHE A 471 20.99 -10.26 37.40
C PHE A 471 20.80 -10.89 38.79
N VAL A 472 21.24 -12.14 38.98
CA VAL A 472 21.15 -12.83 40.29
C VAL A 472 22.02 -12.13 41.33
N ASN A 473 23.25 -11.73 40.97
CA ASN A 473 24.13 -11.00 41.88
C ASN A 473 23.57 -9.59 42.20
N SER A 474 22.94 -8.92 41.23
CA SER A 474 22.26 -7.63 41.43
C SER A 474 21.10 -7.75 42.43
N ILE A 475 20.30 -8.81 42.35
CA ILE A 475 19.22 -9.06 43.31
C ILE A 475 19.78 -9.35 44.71
N LEU A 476 20.88 -10.11 44.79
CA LEU A 476 21.53 -10.41 46.07
C LEU A 476 22.09 -9.13 46.73
N ILE A 477 22.72 -8.25 45.95
CA ILE A 477 23.21 -6.95 46.42
C ILE A 477 22.04 -6.04 46.78
N SER A 478 20.98 -5.99 45.96
CA SER A 478 19.81 -5.16 46.24
C SER A 478 19.08 -5.59 47.52
N THR A 479 19.01 -6.89 47.80
CA THR A 479 18.40 -7.40 49.05
C THR A 479 19.28 -7.10 50.26
N LEU A 480 20.61 -7.20 50.15
CA LEU A 480 21.54 -6.76 51.20
C LEU A 480 21.48 -5.23 51.44
N CYS A 481 21.36 -4.44 50.38
CA CYS A 481 21.15 -2.99 50.44
C CYS A 481 19.78 -2.63 51.03
N PHE A 482 18.73 -3.42 50.77
CA PHE A 482 17.41 -3.18 51.33
C PHE A 482 17.35 -3.54 52.82
N CYS A 483 18.00 -4.63 53.23
CA CYS A 483 18.14 -5.00 54.64
C CYS A 483 18.95 -3.96 55.43
N SER A 484 20.07 -3.48 54.88
CA SER A 484 20.87 -2.42 55.49
C SER A 484 20.14 -1.07 55.49
N SER A 485 19.39 -0.74 54.43
CA SER A 485 18.55 0.46 54.38
C SER A 485 17.37 0.38 55.35
N PHE A 486 16.80 -0.79 55.65
CA PHE A 486 15.72 -0.94 56.63
C PHE A 486 16.24 -0.74 58.05
N ILE A 487 17.45 -1.25 58.34
CA ILE A 487 18.16 -1.00 59.60
C ILE A 487 18.57 0.48 59.74
N TYR A 488 18.93 1.14 58.62
CA TYR A 488 19.30 2.56 58.59
C TYR A 488 18.08 3.51 58.63
N ARG A 489 16.96 3.14 57.99
CA ARG A 489 15.71 3.94 57.93
C ARG A 489 15.05 4.10 59.30
N ASN A 490 15.19 3.13 60.20
CA ASN A 490 14.74 3.30 61.59
C ASN A 490 15.56 4.33 62.38
N LYS A 491 16.70 4.81 61.84
CA LYS A 491 17.59 5.75 62.52
C LYS A 491 17.56 7.17 61.96
N VAL A 492 16.91 7.39 60.81
CA VAL A 492 16.93 8.70 60.10
C VAL A 492 15.50 9.08 59.67
N ALA A 493 14.63 9.28 60.66
CA ALA A 493 13.40 10.05 60.50
C ALA A 493 13.69 11.50 60.89
N ASN A 494 14.48 12.21 60.07
CA ASN A 494 14.58 13.67 60.10
C ASN A 494 15.31 14.16 58.85
N VAL A 495 14.80 15.27 58.31
CA VAL A 495 15.28 16.03 57.15
C VAL A 495 14.79 15.51 55.78
N ARG A 496 14.01 16.38 55.13
CA ARG A 496 13.39 16.21 53.82
C ARG A 496 14.27 16.95 52.81
N GLU A 497 14.79 16.25 51.82
CA GLU A 497 15.64 16.80 50.75
C GLU A 497 14.98 16.58 49.38
N GLU A 498 15.03 17.63 48.54
CA GLU A 498 14.89 17.57 47.08
C GLU A 498 16.03 16.75 46.49
N ASN A 499 15.77 16.00 45.41
CA ASN A 499 16.82 15.43 44.58
C ASN A 499 16.64 15.85 43.12
N ASN A 500 17.52 16.75 42.68
CA ASN A 500 17.80 17.09 41.29
C ASN A 500 18.53 15.94 40.59
N VAL A 501 18.15 15.69 39.34
CA VAL A 501 18.94 14.91 38.38
C VAL A 501 19.63 15.90 37.44
N GLU A 502 20.94 15.78 37.29
CA GLU A 502 21.81 16.62 36.44
C GLU A 502 21.27 16.82 35.02
N SER A 503 20.87 18.05 34.71
CA SER A 503 20.85 18.59 33.35
C SER A 503 21.58 19.95 33.38
N ASN A 504 22.40 20.25 32.38
CA ASN A 504 23.13 21.53 32.28
C ASN A 504 22.21 22.74 31.99
N LEU A 505 20.91 22.61 32.22
CA LEU A 505 19.89 23.62 31.97
C LEU A 505 19.66 24.44 33.24
N ARG A 506 19.64 25.77 33.10
CA ARG A 506 19.32 26.65 34.21
C ARG A 506 17.81 26.63 34.47
N SER A 507 17.42 26.38 35.72
CA SER A 507 16.06 26.63 36.18
C SER A 507 15.87 28.12 36.45
N PHE A 508 14.88 28.72 35.79
CA PHE A 508 14.50 30.13 35.92
C PHE A 508 13.19 30.24 36.69
N THR A 509 13.08 31.28 37.53
CA THR A 509 11.79 31.60 38.16
C THR A 509 10.89 32.34 37.17
N TYR A 510 9.56 32.23 37.32
CA TYR A 510 8.62 32.93 36.45
C TYR A 510 8.79 34.46 36.59
N LYS A 511 9.08 34.92 37.81
CA LYS A 511 9.38 36.33 38.08
C LYS A 511 10.61 36.80 37.29
N GLU A 512 11.68 36.01 37.30
CA GLU A 512 12.90 36.34 36.55
C GLU A 512 12.63 36.46 35.05
N LEU A 513 11.89 35.52 34.45
CA LEU A 513 11.57 35.58 33.02
C LEU A 513 10.58 36.71 32.68
N THR A 514 9.68 37.04 33.60
CA THR A 514 8.78 38.20 33.46
C THR A 514 9.57 39.51 33.46
N GLU A 515 10.56 39.65 34.36
CA GLU A 515 11.45 40.81 34.39
C GLU A 515 12.36 40.86 33.14
N ALA A 516 12.92 39.71 32.73
CA ALA A 516 13.80 39.62 31.57
C ALA A 516 13.09 39.98 30.25
N THR A 517 11.77 39.77 30.16
CA THR A 517 10.94 40.03 28.96
C THR A 517 10.13 41.33 29.07
N GLU A 518 10.36 42.15 30.09
CA GLU A 518 9.59 43.36 30.38
C GLU A 518 8.07 43.11 30.44
N GLY A 519 7.67 41.98 31.02
CA GLY A 519 6.27 41.54 31.07
C GLY A 519 5.76 40.90 29.78
N PHE A 520 6.62 40.20 29.05
CA PHE A 520 6.31 39.56 27.76
C PHE A 520 5.85 40.56 26.68
N LYS A 521 6.51 41.72 26.62
CA LYS A 521 6.10 42.85 25.78
C LYS A 521 6.43 42.69 24.29
N ASP A 522 7.60 42.14 23.98
CA ASP A 522 8.11 42.01 22.61
C ASP A 522 7.87 40.58 22.10
N GLU A 523 6.76 40.37 21.40
CA GLU A 523 6.37 39.08 20.84
C GLU A 523 7.05 38.85 19.48
N LEU A 524 7.92 37.83 19.42
CA LEU A 524 8.66 37.42 18.24
C LEU A 524 7.83 36.55 17.30
N GLY A 525 6.83 35.84 17.83
CA GLY A 525 5.92 35.01 17.04
C GLY A 525 4.97 34.17 17.89
N ARG A 526 3.86 33.72 17.28
CA ARG A 526 2.84 32.88 17.91
C ARG A 526 2.55 31.65 17.05
N GLY A 527 2.63 30.48 17.66
CA GLY A 527 2.26 29.21 17.05
C GLY A 527 1.07 28.54 17.73
N ALA A 528 0.76 27.31 17.32
CA ALA A 528 -0.26 26.47 17.95
C ALA A 528 0.08 26.09 19.41
N PHE A 529 1.36 26.19 19.77
CA PHE A 529 1.93 25.73 21.04
C PHE A 529 2.30 26.88 22.00
N GLY A 530 1.89 28.11 21.66
CA GLY A 530 2.09 29.29 22.49
C GLY A 530 2.88 30.41 21.80
N GLY A 531 3.24 31.43 22.59
CA GLY A 531 3.93 32.64 22.13
C GLY A 531 5.42 32.66 22.50
N VAL A 532 6.24 33.24 21.62
CA VAL A 532 7.68 33.45 21.84
C VAL A 532 7.96 34.93 22.03
N TYR A 533 8.67 35.28 23.09
CA TYR A 533 8.95 36.66 23.48
C TYR A 533 10.44 36.91 23.57
N LYS A 534 10.88 38.11 23.19
CA LYS A 534 12.26 38.53 23.37
C LYS A 534 12.50 38.93 24.82
N GLY A 535 13.65 38.55 25.36
CA GLY A 535 14.10 38.99 26.66
C GLY A 535 15.61 39.23 26.72
N ALA A 536 16.08 39.74 27.85
CA ALA A 536 17.49 39.97 28.12
C ALA A 536 17.84 39.58 29.56
N ILE A 537 18.83 38.69 29.72
CA ILE A 537 19.36 38.31 31.04
C ILE A 537 20.70 39.01 31.26
N LYS A 538 20.91 39.55 32.47
CA LYS A 538 22.18 40.14 32.90
C LYS A 538 23.01 39.11 33.67
N THR A 539 23.90 38.42 32.97
CA THR A 539 24.90 37.53 33.59
C THR A 539 26.30 38.08 33.26
N GLY A 540 26.62 39.26 33.79
CA GLY A 540 27.84 40.02 33.49
C GLY A 540 27.73 40.89 32.22
N PHE A 541 27.29 40.32 31.10
CA PHE A 541 26.94 41.04 29.87
C PHE A 541 25.45 40.82 29.52
N THR A 542 24.86 41.72 28.73
CA THR A 542 23.46 41.59 28.29
C THR A 542 23.35 40.53 27.20
N ASN A 543 22.79 39.38 27.53
CA ASN A 543 22.51 38.31 26.58
C ASN A 543 21.03 38.31 26.22
N PHE A 544 20.72 38.48 24.92
CA PHE A 544 19.36 38.35 24.42
C PHE A 544 18.93 36.88 24.38
N ILE A 545 17.68 36.64 24.77
CA ILE A 545 17.06 35.32 24.83
C ILE A 545 15.69 35.34 24.14
N ALA A 546 15.25 34.16 23.71
CA ALA A 546 13.89 33.93 23.26
C ALA A 546 13.17 33.05 24.29
N VAL A 547 12.09 33.57 24.87
CA VAL A 547 11.29 32.90 25.89
C VAL A 547 10.01 32.38 25.26
N LYS A 548 9.90 31.06 25.10
CA LYS A 548 8.70 30.39 24.59
C LYS A 548 7.80 30.03 25.77
N LYS A 549 6.60 30.61 25.82
CA LYS A 549 5.58 30.32 26.83
C LYS A 549 4.62 29.29 26.24
N LEU A 550 4.58 28.09 26.84
CA LEU A 550 3.80 26.96 26.37
C LEU A 550 2.46 26.86 27.09
N ASP A 551 1.42 26.41 26.37
CA ASP A 551 0.08 26.20 26.93
C ASP A 551 -0.15 24.75 27.41
N GLY A 552 0.78 23.82 27.15
CA GLY A 552 0.65 22.39 27.46
C GLY A 552 1.86 21.75 28.18
N GLU A 553 1.59 20.89 29.18
CA GLU A 553 2.63 20.18 29.95
C GLU A 553 3.35 19.08 29.13
N LYS A 554 2.65 18.47 28.18
CA LYS A 554 3.20 17.39 27.35
C LYS A 554 4.33 17.90 26.45
N GLU A 555 4.10 19.00 25.75
CA GLU A 555 5.09 19.64 24.88
C GLU A 555 6.29 20.11 25.67
N PHE A 556 6.05 20.72 26.84
CA PHE A 556 7.14 21.13 27.74
C PHE A 556 8.03 19.96 28.14
N LYS A 557 7.44 18.84 28.61
CA LYS A 557 8.21 17.66 29.01
C LYS A 557 8.94 17.02 27.83
N THR A 558 8.30 16.97 26.67
CA THR A 558 8.89 16.46 25.44
C THR A 558 10.12 17.30 25.05
N GLU A 559 9.96 18.61 24.91
CA GLU A 559 11.02 19.52 24.47
C GLU A 559 12.19 19.53 25.47
N VAL A 560 11.94 19.61 26.80
CA VAL A 560 13.00 19.56 27.83
C VAL A 560 13.77 18.22 27.82
N ASN A 561 13.07 17.09 27.68
CA ASN A 561 13.70 15.78 27.71
C ASN A 561 14.50 15.47 26.43
N VAL A 562 14.05 15.98 25.28
CA VAL A 562 14.66 15.69 23.97
C VAL A 562 15.81 16.66 23.69
N ILE A 563 15.59 17.97 23.80
CA ILE A 563 16.60 18.96 23.42
C ILE A 563 17.60 19.27 24.54
N GLY A 564 17.22 19.04 25.81
CA GLY A 564 18.04 19.37 26.97
C GLY A 564 19.41 18.68 27.02
N GLN A 565 19.60 17.62 26.22
CA GLN A 565 20.85 16.86 26.11
C GLN A 565 21.54 17.02 24.74
N THR A 566 21.00 17.85 23.84
CA THR A 566 21.55 18.03 22.49
C THR A 566 22.42 19.29 22.41
N HIS A 567 23.52 19.19 21.66
CA HIS A 567 24.42 20.32 21.44
C HIS A 567 25.05 20.28 20.06
N HIS A 568 24.47 21.03 19.12
CA HIS A 568 24.99 21.08 17.75
C HIS A 568 24.78 22.45 17.11
N LYS A 569 25.76 22.89 16.31
CA LYS A 569 25.81 24.24 15.71
C LYS A 569 24.65 24.56 14.75
N ASN A 570 23.95 23.54 14.26
CA ASN A 570 22.79 23.67 13.37
C ASN A 570 21.45 23.39 14.09
N LEU A 571 21.43 23.39 15.43
CA LEU A 571 20.21 23.35 16.25
C LEU A 571 20.18 24.61 17.12
N VAL A 572 18.98 25.10 17.44
CA VAL A 572 18.83 26.21 18.40
C VAL A 572 19.04 25.69 19.81
N ARG A 573 19.93 26.32 20.55
CA ARG A 573 20.32 25.90 21.90
C ARG A 573 19.27 26.28 22.94
N LEU A 574 18.78 25.29 23.68
CA LEU A 574 18.04 25.49 24.92
C LEU A 574 19.01 25.88 26.04
N LEU A 575 18.75 27.02 26.69
CA LEU A 575 19.56 27.58 27.77
C LEU A 575 19.00 27.21 29.15
N GLY A 576 17.68 27.02 29.24
CA GLY A 576 17.02 26.68 30.49
C GLY A 576 15.50 26.64 30.37
N PHE A 577 14.83 26.48 31.50
CA PHE A 577 13.38 26.34 31.57
C PHE A 577 12.82 26.94 32.86
N CYS A 578 11.50 27.17 32.88
CA CYS A 578 10.74 27.51 34.07
C CYS A 578 9.59 26.50 34.23
N ASP A 579 9.56 25.81 35.36
CA ASP A 579 8.52 24.88 35.78
C ASP A 579 7.95 25.31 37.14
N GLU A 580 7.16 26.38 37.16
CA GLU A 580 6.58 26.96 38.38
C GLU A 580 5.05 26.97 38.28
N GLY A 581 4.37 26.17 39.11
CA GLY A 581 2.90 26.14 39.16
C GLY A 581 2.29 25.74 37.83
N GLN A 582 1.55 26.66 37.20
CA GLN A 582 0.96 26.48 35.85
C GLN A 582 1.85 27.04 34.72
N HIS A 583 2.99 27.65 35.05
CA HIS A 583 3.86 28.30 34.09
C HIS A 583 4.87 27.29 33.55
N ARG A 584 4.83 27.07 32.23
CA ARG A 584 5.77 26.24 31.47
C ARG A 584 6.46 27.12 30.43
N LEU A 585 7.72 27.45 30.64
CA LEU A 585 8.48 28.31 29.73
C LEU A 585 9.83 27.69 29.39
N LEU A 586 10.25 27.87 28.14
CA LEU A 586 11.55 27.45 27.63
C LEU A 586 12.36 28.67 27.22
N VAL A 587 13.64 28.66 27.54
CA VAL A 587 14.57 29.77 27.29
C VAL A 587 15.58 29.33 26.25
N TYR A 588 15.52 29.93 25.08
CA TYR A 588 16.42 29.68 23.95
C TYR A 588 17.40 30.83 23.74
N GLU A 589 18.50 30.55 23.04
CA GLU A 589 19.31 31.61 22.46
C GLU A 589 18.49 32.44 21.45
N PHE A 590 18.68 33.76 21.44
CA PHE A 590 18.03 34.64 20.47
C PHE A 590 18.86 34.71 19.18
N LEU A 591 18.21 34.49 18.02
CA LEU A 591 18.83 34.66 16.71
C LEU A 591 18.25 35.88 15.99
N SER A 592 19.10 36.81 15.57
CA SER A 592 18.67 38.14 15.14
C SER A 592 18.14 38.21 13.70
N ASN A 593 18.49 37.25 12.84
CA ASN A 593 18.12 37.25 11.42
C ASN A 593 16.77 36.57 11.12
N GLY A 594 15.98 36.23 12.14
CA GLY A 594 14.62 35.70 11.97
C GLY A 594 14.58 34.29 11.37
N THR A 595 13.46 33.97 10.71
CA THR A 595 13.22 32.64 10.14
C THR A 595 13.71 32.53 8.69
N LEU A 596 13.95 31.31 8.23
CA LEU A 596 14.23 31.03 6.82
C LEU A 596 13.04 31.41 5.93
N ALA A 597 11.80 31.37 6.45
CA ALA A 597 10.63 31.86 5.72
C ALA A 597 10.77 33.35 5.38
N ASP A 598 11.19 34.18 6.35
CA ASP A 598 11.42 35.61 6.13
C ASP A 598 12.52 35.84 5.08
N PHE A 599 13.55 34.98 5.08
CA PHE A 599 14.66 35.05 4.14
C PHE A 599 14.32 34.55 2.73
N LEU A 600 13.45 33.54 2.60
CA LEU A 600 13.04 32.98 1.30
C LEU A 600 11.93 33.80 0.63
N PHE A 601 10.99 34.33 1.41
CA PHE A 601 9.79 35.02 0.93
C PHE A 601 9.85 36.54 1.08
N GLY A 602 10.92 37.07 1.67
CA GLY A 602 11.18 38.51 1.77
C GLY A 602 11.66 39.16 0.46
N SER A 603 11.86 40.48 0.53
CA SER A 603 12.17 41.34 -0.62
C SER A 603 13.52 41.03 -1.28
N SER A 604 14.51 40.59 -0.50
CA SER A 604 15.87 40.27 -0.96
C SER A 604 16.12 38.77 -0.88
N ARG A 605 16.09 38.11 -2.04
CA ARG A 605 16.29 36.65 -2.13
C ARG A 605 17.75 36.27 -1.89
N PRO A 606 18.03 35.16 -1.17
CA PRO A 606 19.39 34.71 -0.95
C PRO A 606 20.07 34.29 -2.25
N SER A 607 21.38 34.57 -2.33
CA SER A 607 22.25 34.07 -3.39
C SER A 607 22.27 32.53 -3.39
N TRP A 608 22.62 31.93 -4.53
CA TRP A 608 22.73 30.48 -4.64
C TRP A 608 23.70 29.90 -3.60
N LYS A 609 24.83 30.57 -3.36
CA LYS A 609 25.82 30.19 -2.35
C LYS A 609 25.20 30.13 -0.95
N GLN A 610 24.40 31.13 -0.56
CA GLN A 610 23.71 31.14 0.73
C GLN A 610 22.66 30.03 0.84
N ARG A 611 21.90 29.77 -0.24
CA ARG A 611 20.91 28.68 -0.27
C ARG A 611 21.57 27.32 -0.05
N THR A 612 22.68 27.07 -0.74
CA THR A 612 23.45 25.82 -0.58
C THR A 612 24.00 25.68 0.85
N GLN A 613 24.52 26.76 1.44
CA GLN A 613 25.02 26.76 2.82
C GLN A 613 23.91 26.46 3.83
N ILE A 614 22.73 27.08 3.66
CA ILE A 614 21.55 26.84 4.49
C ILE A 614 21.09 25.38 4.38
N ALA A 615 20.94 24.85 3.17
CA ALA A 615 20.53 23.46 2.95
C ALA A 615 21.52 22.46 3.58
N PHE A 616 22.83 22.71 3.45
CA PHE A 616 23.85 21.90 4.11
C PHE A 616 23.77 21.98 5.64
N GLY A 617 23.47 23.17 6.19
CA GLY A 617 23.28 23.35 7.62
C GLY A 617 22.10 22.54 8.16
N ILE A 618 20.96 22.58 7.46
CA ILE A 618 19.76 21.79 7.82
C ILE A 618 20.07 20.30 7.76
N ALA A 619 20.69 19.83 6.68
CA ALA A 619 21.05 18.41 6.53
C ALA A 619 21.99 17.93 7.64
N ARG A 620 22.97 18.75 8.04
CA ARG A 620 23.87 18.43 9.18
C ARG A 620 23.14 18.39 10.50
N GLY A 621 22.20 19.31 10.74
CA GLY A 621 21.37 19.29 11.94
C GLY A 621 20.51 18.03 12.04
N LEU A 622 19.90 17.61 10.91
CA LEU A 622 19.10 16.39 10.85
C LEU A 622 19.94 15.12 11.01
N LEU A 623 21.12 15.06 10.37
CA LEU A 623 22.05 13.95 10.53
C LEU A 623 22.44 13.76 12.00
N TYR A 624 22.77 14.86 12.70
CA TYR A 624 23.10 14.82 14.11
C TYR A 624 21.97 14.21 14.95
N LEU A 625 20.72 14.68 14.74
CA LEU A 625 19.54 14.17 15.44
C LEU A 625 19.25 12.68 15.14
N HIS A 626 19.50 12.25 13.90
CA HIS A 626 19.15 10.90 13.45
C HIS A 626 20.21 9.84 13.79
N GLU A 627 21.49 10.18 13.74
CA GLU A 627 22.58 9.21 13.77
C GLU A 627 23.61 9.46 14.87
N GLU A 628 23.80 10.71 15.30
CA GLU A 628 24.86 11.07 16.26
C GLU A 628 24.35 11.20 17.71
N CYS A 629 23.05 11.37 17.93
CA CYS A 629 22.45 11.33 19.26
C CYS A 629 22.39 9.90 19.83
N SER A 630 22.50 9.76 21.16
CA SER A 630 22.42 8.46 21.86
C SER A 630 21.08 7.75 21.65
N ILE A 631 20.00 8.53 21.54
CA ILE A 631 18.66 8.13 21.12
C ILE A 631 18.37 8.85 19.81
N GLN A 632 17.83 8.12 18.82
CA GLN A 632 17.46 8.73 17.55
C GLN A 632 16.24 9.64 17.74
N ILE A 633 16.36 10.90 17.31
CA ILE A 633 15.33 11.94 17.44
C ILE A 633 14.80 12.30 16.06
N ILE A 634 13.50 12.08 15.81
CA ILE A 634 12.83 12.57 14.59
C ILE A 634 12.07 13.85 14.92
N HIS A 635 12.41 14.97 14.26
CA HIS A 635 11.83 16.29 14.53
C HIS A 635 10.35 16.44 14.12
N CYS A 636 9.91 15.77 13.05
CA CYS A 636 8.52 15.74 12.54
C CYS A 636 7.89 17.07 12.05
N ASP A 637 8.55 18.23 12.19
CA ASP A 637 7.99 19.54 11.80
C ASP A 637 9.04 20.46 11.14
N ILE A 638 9.79 19.91 10.18
CA ILE A 638 10.77 20.69 9.41
C ILE A 638 10.04 21.51 8.34
N LYS A 639 10.01 22.82 8.53
CA LYS A 639 9.45 23.82 7.60
C LYS A 639 10.25 25.13 7.69
N PRO A 640 10.20 26.03 6.68
CA PRO A 640 10.98 27.27 6.69
C PRO A 640 10.77 28.17 7.92
N GLN A 641 9.60 28.10 8.55
CA GLN A 641 9.29 28.86 9.77
C GLN A 641 10.04 28.35 11.01
N ASN A 642 10.40 27.06 11.03
CA ASN A 642 11.09 26.40 12.14
C ASN A 642 12.61 26.33 11.94
N ILE A 643 13.12 26.95 10.87
CA ILE A 643 14.56 27.12 10.65
C ILE A 643 14.91 28.57 10.93
N LEU A 644 15.66 28.84 11.99
CA LEU A 644 16.16 30.17 12.32
C LEU A 644 17.53 30.41 11.68
N ILE A 645 17.82 31.66 11.38
CA ILE A 645 19.10 32.09 10.79
C ILE A 645 19.91 32.84 11.83
N ASP A 646 21.16 32.40 12.06
CA ASP A 646 22.07 33.11 12.95
C ASP A 646 22.80 34.29 12.27
N ASP A 647 23.56 35.06 13.05
CA ASP A 647 24.27 36.26 12.58
C ASP A 647 25.28 35.98 11.45
N TYR A 648 25.68 34.72 11.27
CA TYR A 648 26.60 34.26 10.22
C TYR A 648 25.88 33.60 9.04
N TYR A 649 24.55 33.74 8.95
CA TYR A 649 23.69 33.13 7.94
C TYR A 649 23.70 31.60 7.93
N ASN A 650 23.97 30.96 9.08
CA ASN A 650 23.81 29.52 9.21
C ASN A 650 22.40 29.15 9.64
N ALA A 651 21.90 28.04 9.12
CA ALA A 651 20.61 27.48 9.49
C ALA A 651 20.68 26.76 10.85
N ARG A 652 19.71 27.06 11.73
CA ARG A 652 19.49 26.38 13.00
C ARG A 652 18.06 25.86 13.11
N ILE A 653 17.93 24.57 13.34
CA ILE A 653 16.63 23.90 13.49
C ILE A 653 16.06 24.22 14.88
N SER A 654 14.78 24.56 14.93
CA SER A 654 14.04 24.97 16.14
C SER A 654 12.65 24.32 16.19
N ASP A 655 11.97 24.45 17.32
CA ASP A 655 10.60 23.98 17.57
C ASP A 655 10.43 22.45 17.64
N PHE A 656 10.97 21.90 18.73
CA PHE A 656 10.90 20.48 19.06
C PHE A 656 9.69 20.23 19.98
N GLY A 657 8.47 20.47 19.49
CA GLY A 657 7.24 20.16 20.24
C GLY A 657 6.52 18.88 19.78
N LEU A 658 6.93 18.29 18.65
CA LEU A 658 6.28 17.15 17.97
C LEU A 658 7.24 15.96 17.70
N GLU A 659 8.40 15.96 18.33
CA GLU A 659 9.45 14.95 18.16
C GLU A 659 9.02 13.57 18.66
N LYS A 660 9.63 12.56 18.05
CA LYS A 660 9.49 11.17 18.48
C LYS A 660 10.87 10.56 18.74
N LEU A 661 11.05 10.05 19.95
CA LEU A 661 12.21 9.26 20.34
C LEU A 661 12.03 7.82 19.83
N LEU A 662 13.03 7.29 19.11
CA LEU A 662 13.07 5.90 18.68
C LEU A 662 14.21 5.18 19.41
N SER A 663 13.88 4.09 20.12
CA SER A 663 14.88 3.20 20.72
C SER A 663 15.60 2.40 19.64
N LYS A 664 16.91 2.15 19.82
CA LYS A 664 17.76 1.41 18.86
C LYS A 664 17.25 0.00 18.50
N ASP A 665 16.41 -0.61 19.32
CA ASP A 665 15.77 -1.90 19.00
C ASP A 665 14.70 -1.79 17.89
N MET A 666 14.20 -0.58 17.63
CA MET A 666 13.25 -0.31 16.53
C MET A 666 13.97 -0.08 15.19
N LEU A 667 15.30 0.09 15.20
CA LEU A 667 16.12 0.39 14.00
C LEU A 667 16.62 -0.85 13.25
N LEU A 668 16.42 -2.06 13.77
CA LEU A 668 16.67 -3.31 13.04
C LEU A 668 15.53 -3.70 12.08
N LEU A 669 14.48 -2.88 11.97
CA LEU A 669 13.32 -3.11 11.10
C LEU A 669 13.31 -2.26 9.81
N ASN A 670 14.23 -1.31 9.62
CA ASN A 670 14.18 -0.32 8.52
C ASN A 670 15.43 -0.26 7.61
N GLY A 671 16.27 -1.30 7.59
CA GLY A 671 17.46 -1.36 6.74
C GLY A 671 17.22 -1.99 5.36
N SER A 672 16.66 -1.24 4.40
CA SER A 672 16.86 -1.39 2.93
C SER A 672 15.98 -0.36 2.19
N GLY A 673 16.41 0.90 2.11
CA GLY A 673 16.99 1.52 0.88
C GLY A 673 15.92 2.38 0.19
N THR A 674 16.13 3.60 -0.29
CA THR A 674 17.31 4.36 -0.70
C THR A 674 16.94 5.86 -0.72
N HIS A 675 17.96 6.71 -0.62
CA HIS A 675 17.92 8.16 -0.85
C HIS A 675 16.98 8.58 -1.99
N GLN A 676 15.97 9.41 -1.66
CA GLN A 676 15.48 10.41 -2.61
C GLN A 676 16.00 11.77 -2.20
N SER A 677 16.70 12.35 -3.17
CA SER A 677 17.30 13.67 -3.25
C SER A 677 16.33 14.81 -2.92
N LEU A 678 16.93 15.87 -2.35
CA LEU A 678 16.47 17.27 -2.36
C LEU A 678 15.98 17.74 -3.73
#